data_AF-B7ZM44-F1
#
_entry.id   AF-B7ZM44-F1
#
_cell.length_a   1.000
_cell.length_b   1.000
_cell.length_c   1.000
_cell.angle_alpha   90.00
_cell.angle_beta   90.00
_cell.angle_gamma   90.00
#
_symmetry.space_group_name_H-M   'P 1'
#
loop_
_entity.id
_entity.type
_entity.pdbx_description
1 polymer ?
#
loop_
_entity_poly.entity_id
_entity_poly.type
_entity_poly.pdbx_seq_one_letter_code
_entity_poly.pdbx_strand_id
1 'polypeptide(L)'
;MPPGVDCPMEFWTKEENQSVVVDFLLPTGVYLNFPVSRNANLSTIKQLLWHRAQYEPLFHMLSGPEAYVFTCINQTAEQQELEDEQRRLCDVQPFLPVLRLVAREGDRVKKLINSQISLLIGKGLHEFDSLCDPEVNDFRAKMCQFCEEAAARRQQLGWEAWLQYSFPLQLEPSAQTWGPGTLRLPNRALLVNVKFEGSEESFTFQVSTKDVPLALMACALRKKATVFRQPLVEQPEDYTLQVNGRHEYLYGSYPLCQFQYICSCLHSGLTPHLTMVHSSSILAMRDEQSNPAPQVQKPRAKPPPIPAKKPSSVSLWSLEQPFRIELIQGSKVNADERMKLVVQAGLFHGNEMLCKTVSSSEVSVCSEPVWKQRLEFDINICDLPRMARLCFALYAVIEKAKKARSTKKKSKKADCPIAWANLMLFDYKDQLKTGERCLYMWPSVPDEKGELLNPTGTVRSNPNTDSAAALLICLPEVAPHPVYYPALEKILELGRHSECVHVTEEELQLREILERRGSGELYEHEKDLVWKLRHEVQEHFPEALARLLLVTKWNKHEDVAQMLYLLCSWPELPVLSALELLDFSFPDCHVGSFAIKSLRKLTDDELFQYLLQLVQVLKYESYLDCELTKFLLDRALANRKIGHFLFWHLRSEMHVPSVALRFGLILEAYCRGSTHHMKVLMKQGEALSKLKALNDFVKLSSQKTPKPQTKELMHLCMRQEAYLEALSHLQSPLDPSTLLAEVCVEQCTFMDSKMKPLWIMYSNEEAGSGGSVGIIFKNGDDLRQDMLTLQMIQLMDVLWKQEGLDLRMTPYGCLPTGDRTGLIEVVLRSDTIANIQLNKSNMAATAAFNKDALLNWLKSKNPGEALDRAIEEFTLSCAGYCVATYVLGIGDRHSDNIMIRESGQLFHIDFGHFLGNFKTKFGINRERVPFILTYDFVHVIQQGKTNNSEKFERFRGYCERAYTILRRHGLLFLHLFALMRAAGLPELSCSKDIQYLKDSLALGKTEEEALKHFRVKFNEALRESWKTKVNWLAHNVSKDNRQ
;
A
#
# COMPACT_ATOMS: atom_id res chain seq x y z
N MET A 1 1.77 24.20 -3.20
CA MET A 1 1.49 23.73 -4.55
C MET A 1 2.83 23.68 -5.25
N PRO A 2 3.31 22.51 -5.72
CA PRO A 2 4.19 22.56 -6.89
C PRO A 2 3.39 23.19 -8.05
N PRO A 3 4.05 23.81 -9.03
CA PRO A 3 3.37 24.44 -10.15
C PRO A 3 2.37 23.47 -10.78
N GLY A 4 1.19 24.01 -11.08
CA GLY A 4 0.02 23.26 -11.49
C GLY A 4 0.30 22.27 -12.61
N VAL A 5 -0.32 21.10 -12.47
CA VAL A 5 -0.48 20.07 -13.51
C VAL A 5 -1.43 20.55 -14.63
N ASP A 6 -1.83 21.83 -14.64
CA ASP A 6 -2.55 22.47 -15.74
C ASP A 6 -1.60 23.08 -16.80
N CYS A 7 -0.51 22.37 -17.12
CA CYS A 7 -0.06 22.41 -18.51
C CYS A 7 -0.89 21.35 -19.23
N PRO A 8 -1.55 21.65 -20.36
CA PRO A 8 -2.43 20.66 -20.96
C PRO A 8 -1.58 19.45 -21.36
N MET A 9 -1.78 18.30 -20.69
CA MET A 9 -1.44 17.00 -21.29
C MET A 9 -1.94 16.93 -22.75
N GLU A 10 -2.98 17.73 -23.05
CA GLU A 10 -3.51 18.03 -24.38
C GLU A 10 -2.48 18.47 -25.44
N PHE A 11 -1.32 19.08 -25.14
CA PHE A 11 -0.40 19.53 -26.20
C PHE A 11 0.21 18.35 -26.99
N TRP A 12 0.72 17.34 -26.29
CA TRP A 12 1.28 16.13 -26.90
C TRP A 12 0.21 15.11 -27.30
N THR A 13 -1.03 15.27 -26.82
CA THR A 13 -2.15 14.33 -27.05
C THR A 13 -3.24 14.85 -28.00
N LYS A 14 -3.31 16.15 -28.34
CA LYS A 14 -4.27 16.70 -29.33
C LYS A 14 -3.85 16.39 -30.76
N GLU A 15 -4.58 15.50 -31.41
CA GLU A 15 -4.27 14.86 -32.69
C GLU A 15 -4.44 15.70 -33.97
N GLU A 16 -4.84 16.97 -33.89
CA GLU A 16 -5.21 17.70 -35.12
C GLU A 16 -4.06 17.78 -36.15
N ASN A 17 -2.79 17.63 -35.74
CA ASN A 17 -1.64 17.53 -36.65
C ASN A 17 -0.59 16.48 -36.19
N GLN A 18 -0.19 15.57 -37.09
CA GLN A 18 0.87 14.56 -36.84
C GLN A 18 2.28 15.18 -36.69
N SER A 19 2.48 16.37 -37.23
CA SER A 19 3.74 17.11 -37.16
C SER A 19 3.71 18.17 -36.05
N VAL A 20 4.83 18.33 -35.37
CA VAL A 20 5.07 19.39 -34.38
C VAL A 20 6.33 20.14 -34.77
N VAL A 21 6.28 21.47 -34.72
CA VAL A 21 7.46 22.30 -34.95
C VAL A 21 8.34 22.24 -33.72
N VAL A 22 9.62 21.86 -33.91
CA VAL A 22 10.60 21.72 -32.84
C VAL A 22 11.72 22.75 -33.02
N ASP A 23 12.06 23.40 -31.93
CA ASP A 23 13.20 24.31 -31.79
C ASP A 23 14.47 23.52 -31.49
N PHE A 24 15.51 23.70 -32.29
CA PHE A 24 16.79 23.07 -32.12
C PHE A 24 17.88 24.09 -31.78
N LEU A 25 18.53 23.89 -30.64
CA LEU A 25 19.63 24.75 -30.17
C LEU A 25 20.96 24.02 -30.37
N LEU A 26 21.75 24.45 -31.37
CA LEU A 26 23.05 23.87 -31.68
C LEU A 26 24.15 24.40 -30.74
N PRO A 27 25.23 23.63 -30.49
CA PRO A 27 26.32 24.06 -29.60
C PRO A 27 27.12 25.26 -30.13
N THR A 28 27.03 25.55 -31.44
CA THR A 28 27.60 26.75 -32.07
C THR A 28 26.82 28.02 -31.77
N GLY A 29 25.67 27.92 -31.10
CA GLY A 29 24.72 29.02 -30.87
C GLY A 29 23.70 29.22 -32.00
N VAL A 30 23.77 28.41 -33.06
CA VAL A 30 22.83 28.44 -34.18
C VAL A 30 21.48 27.83 -33.77
N TYR A 31 20.39 28.46 -34.21
CA TYR A 31 19.02 28.06 -33.95
C TYR A 31 18.36 27.57 -35.24
N LEU A 32 17.72 26.40 -35.18
CA LEU A 32 16.90 25.88 -36.26
C LEU A 32 15.48 25.62 -35.77
N ASN A 33 14.51 25.80 -36.65
CA ASN A 33 13.10 25.57 -36.37
C ASN A 33 12.46 24.85 -37.55
N PHE A 34 11.94 23.63 -37.32
CA PHE A 34 11.26 22.89 -38.37
C PHE A 34 10.30 21.81 -37.84
N PRO A 35 9.29 21.39 -38.63
CA PRO A 35 8.37 20.33 -38.25
C PRO A 35 9.03 18.94 -38.28
N VAL A 36 8.73 18.15 -37.25
CA VAL A 36 9.02 16.71 -37.16
C VAL A 36 7.76 15.94 -36.77
N SER A 37 7.69 14.65 -37.10
CA SER A 37 6.60 13.79 -36.63
C SER A 37 6.68 13.63 -35.12
N ARG A 38 5.52 13.69 -34.43
CA ARG A 38 5.43 13.40 -32.99
C ARG A 38 5.87 11.97 -32.65
N ASN A 39 5.70 11.05 -33.59
CA ASN A 39 6.07 9.64 -33.44
C ASN A 39 7.51 9.34 -33.88
N ALA A 40 8.25 10.33 -34.40
CA ALA A 40 9.65 10.13 -34.75
C ALA A 40 10.48 9.90 -33.48
N ASN A 41 11.38 8.91 -33.53
CA ASN A 41 12.38 8.73 -32.49
C ASN A 41 13.46 9.81 -32.57
N LEU A 42 14.15 10.04 -31.45
CA LEU A 42 15.17 11.08 -31.35
C LEU A 42 16.34 10.84 -32.31
N SER A 43 16.69 9.59 -32.61
CA SER A 43 17.71 9.24 -33.61
C SER A 43 17.34 9.76 -35.00
N THR A 44 16.10 9.52 -35.45
CA THR A 44 15.56 10.04 -36.72
C THR A 44 15.55 11.56 -36.73
N ILE A 45 15.09 12.17 -35.62
CA ILE A 45 15.08 13.63 -35.46
C ILE A 45 16.51 14.19 -35.56
N LYS A 46 17.50 13.52 -34.99
CA LYS A 46 18.90 13.94 -35.04
C LYS A 46 19.49 13.86 -36.46
N GLN A 47 19.15 12.82 -37.21
CA GLN A 47 19.56 12.70 -38.63
C GLN A 47 18.96 13.83 -39.46
N LEU A 48 17.66 14.12 -39.28
CA LEU A 48 16.99 15.26 -39.92
C LEU A 48 17.64 16.60 -39.55
N LEU A 49 17.99 16.76 -38.27
CA LEU A 49 18.68 17.95 -37.78
C LEU A 49 20.04 18.13 -38.43
N TRP A 50 20.88 17.08 -38.52
CA TRP A 50 22.19 17.18 -39.17
C TRP A 50 22.07 17.48 -40.66
N HIS A 51 21.10 16.85 -41.33
CA HIS A 51 20.83 17.11 -42.75
C HIS A 51 20.39 18.56 -43.01
N ARG A 52 19.66 19.19 -42.10
CA ARG A 52 19.28 20.60 -42.23
C ARG A 52 20.39 21.55 -41.79
N ALA A 53 21.09 21.22 -40.71
CA ALA A 53 22.17 22.02 -40.16
C ALA A 53 23.34 22.21 -41.14
N GLN A 54 23.56 21.30 -42.11
CA GLN A 54 24.60 21.47 -43.12
C GLN A 54 24.43 22.71 -44.02
N TYR A 55 23.20 23.24 -44.09
CA TYR A 55 22.88 24.46 -44.83
C TYR A 55 22.92 25.72 -43.97
N GLU A 56 23.20 25.59 -42.67
CA GLU A 56 23.27 26.70 -41.72
C GLU A 56 24.72 27.17 -41.47
N PRO A 57 24.92 28.42 -41.03
CA PRO A 57 26.24 28.93 -40.68
C PRO A 57 26.95 28.06 -39.62
N LEU A 58 28.28 28.06 -39.64
CA LEU A 58 29.13 27.40 -38.64
C LEU A 58 29.00 25.87 -38.55
N PHE A 59 28.35 25.21 -39.51
CA PHE A 59 28.19 23.74 -39.51
C PHE A 59 29.51 22.97 -39.38
N HIS A 60 30.57 23.45 -40.05
CA HIS A 60 31.91 22.84 -40.01
C HIS A 60 32.57 22.82 -38.62
N MET A 61 32.02 23.56 -37.64
CA MET A 61 32.45 23.55 -36.23
C MET A 61 31.76 22.45 -35.41
N LEU A 62 30.74 21.78 -35.95
CA LEU A 62 30.08 20.65 -35.31
C LEU A 62 30.91 19.38 -35.48
N SER A 63 31.00 18.59 -34.42
CA SER A 63 31.45 17.20 -34.51
C SER A 63 30.38 16.31 -35.16
N GLY A 64 30.68 15.01 -35.33
CA GLY A 64 29.68 14.05 -35.78
C GLY A 64 28.45 13.98 -34.84
N PRO A 65 27.28 13.54 -35.34
CA PRO A 65 26.04 13.49 -34.56
C PRO A 65 26.12 12.65 -33.28
N GLU A 66 26.97 11.63 -33.28
CA GLU A 66 27.16 10.71 -32.16
C GLU A 66 27.84 11.37 -30.94
N ALA A 67 28.64 12.41 -31.17
CA ALA A 67 29.34 13.16 -30.11
C ALA A 67 28.38 13.98 -29.23
N TYR A 68 27.13 14.14 -29.67
CA TYR A 68 26.13 14.95 -29.00
C TYR A 68 24.94 14.12 -28.52
N VAL A 69 24.32 14.60 -27.44
CA VAL A 69 23.05 14.12 -26.91
C VAL A 69 22.04 15.27 -26.90
N PHE A 70 20.76 14.96 -27.04
CA PHE A 70 19.71 15.95 -26.86
C PHE A 70 19.46 16.21 -25.38
N THR A 71 19.15 17.46 -25.04
CA THR A 71 18.66 17.89 -23.74
C THR A 71 17.35 18.64 -23.92
N CYS A 72 16.38 18.41 -23.05
CA CYS A 72 15.14 19.16 -23.01
C CYS A 72 14.76 19.53 -21.57
N ILE A 73 13.76 20.39 -21.40
CA ILE A 73 13.05 20.55 -20.13
C ILE A 73 11.88 19.57 -20.15
N ASN A 74 11.77 18.70 -19.16
CA ASN A 74 10.66 17.73 -19.05
C ASN A 74 9.47 18.32 -18.27
N GLN A 75 8.39 17.54 -18.12
CA GLN A 75 7.19 17.97 -17.38
C GLN A 75 7.43 18.21 -15.87
N THR A 76 8.53 17.70 -15.31
CA THR A 76 8.94 17.96 -13.91
C THR A 76 9.85 19.19 -13.79
N ALA A 77 9.89 20.04 -14.82
CA ALA A 77 10.73 21.24 -14.90
C ALA A 77 12.24 20.98 -14.74
N GLU A 78 12.70 19.75 -15.04
CA GLU A 78 14.12 19.37 -14.99
C GLU A 78 14.75 19.35 -16.38
N GLN A 79 16.03 19.72 -16.47
CA GLN A 79 16.84 19.41 -17.63
C GLN A 79 17.09 17.90 -17.69
N GLN A 80 16.67 17.27 -18.78
CA GLN A 80 16.84 15.85 -19.03
C GLN A 80 17.76 15.63 -20.23
N GLU A 81 18.87 14.91 -20.03
CA GLU A 81 19.69 14.37 -21.11
C GLU A 81 19.03 13.10 -21.67
N LEU A 82 18.72 13.11 -22.96
CA LEU A 82 17.98 12.05 -23.65
C LEU A 82 18.95 11.03 -24.25
N GLU A 83 19.57 10.21 -23.39
CA GLU A 83 20.58 9.22 -23.80
C GLU A 83 19.97 8.09 -24.66
N ASP A 84 18.73 7.68 -24.36
CA ASP A 84 18.00 6.70 -25.16
C ASP A 84 17.30 7.37 -26.36
N GLU A 85 17.97 7.29 -27.51
CA GLU A 85 17.52 7.93 -28.74
C GLU A 85 16.48 7.11 -29.53
N GLN A 86 16.11 5.92 -29.04
CA GLN A 86 14.99 5.16 -29.60
C GLN A 86 13.64 5.67 -29.11
N ARG A 87 13.62 6.46 -28.04
CA ARG A 87 12.39 7.09 -27.55
C ARG A 87 11.79 8.04 -28.58
N ARG A 88 10.45 8.00 -28.68
CA ARG A 88 9.68 8.93 -29.51
C ARG A 88 9.51 10.28 -28.80
N LEU A 89 9.40 11.35 -29.58
CA LEU A 89 9.19 12.69 -29.05
C LEU A 89 7.91 12.78 -28.20
N CYS A 90 6.81 12.14 -28.63
CA CYS A 90 5.55 12.08 -27.91
C CYS A 90 5.60 11.29 -26.59
N ASP A 91 6.59 10.41 -26.42
CA ASP A 91 6.82 9.70 -25.16
C ASP A 91 7.74 10.52 -24.25
N VAL A 92 8.76 11.20 -24.80
CA VAL A 92 9.64 12.12 -24.03
C VAL A 92 8.86 13.26 -23.38
N GLN A 93 7.85 13.79 -24.08
CA GLN A 93 6.97 14.86 -23.59
C GLN A 93 7.75 16.07 -23.02
N PRO A 94 8.64 16.70 -23.80
CA PRO A 94 9.31 17.89 -23.31
C PRO A 94 8.28 18.99 -23.03
N PHE A 95 8.52 19.81 -22.00
CA PHE A 95 7.62 20.86 -21.54
C PHE A 95 7.24 21.83 -22.67
N LEU A 96 8.24 22.19 -23.48
CA LEU A 96 8.08 22.83 -24.77
C LEU A 96 8.79 21.97 -25.83
N PRO A 97 8.40 22.03 -27.11
CA PRO A 97 9.07 21.30 -28.19
C PRO A 97 10.44 21.90 -28.51
N VAL A 98 11.37 21.87 -27.56
CA VAL A 98 12.72 22.43 -27.63
C VAL A 98 13.73 21.33 -27.33
N LEU A 99 14.65 21.09 -28.27
CA LEU A 99 15.74 20.13 -28.14
C LEU A 99 17.09 20.85 -28.29
N ARG A 100 17.91 20.82 -27.24
CA ARG A 100 19.25 21.39 -27.23
C ARG A 100 20.29 20.30 -27.44
N LEU A 101 21.30 20.55 -28.26
CA LEU A 101 22.46 19.65 -28.37
C LEU A 101 23.54 20.03 -27.37
N VAL A 102 24.02 19.03 -26.62
CA VAL A 102 25.14 19.16 -25.70
C VAL A 102 26.15 18.04 -25.94
N ALA A 103 27.42 18.29 -25.63
CA ALA A 103 28.46 17.27 -25.69
C ALA A 103 28.19 16.18 -24.65
N ARG A 104 28.51 14.92 -24.98
CA ARG A 104 28.44 13.81 -24.03
C ARG A 104 29.62 13.88 -23.04
N GLU A 105 29.48 14.66 -21.99
CA GLU A 105 30.49 14.80 -20.92
C GLU A 105 29.90 14.52 -19.52
N GLY A 106 30.70 13.91 -18.64
CA GLY A 106 30.34 13.59 -17.24
C GLY A 106 29.90 12.14 -16.98
N ASP A 107 29.46 11.86 -15.75
CA ASP A 107 28.97 10.53 -15.33
C ASP A 107 27.55 10.28 -15.88
N ARG A 108 27.52 9.74 -17.10
CA ARG A 108 26.28 9.44 -17.85
C ARG A 108 25.36 8.47 -17.12
N VAL A 109 25.92 7.50 -16.42
CA VAL A 109 25.14 6.47 -15.71
C VAL A 109 24.35 7.12 -14.59
N LYS A 110 24.99 7.96 -13.77
CA LYS A 110 24.29 8.68 -12.70
C LYS A 110 23.26 9.66 -13.22
N LYS A 111 23.56 10.42 -14.27
CA LYS A 111 22.61 11.36 -14.87
C LYS A 111 21.36 10.65 -15.40
N LEU A 112 21.55 9.53 -16.12
CA LEU A 112 20.44 8.72 -16.64
C LEU A 112 19.59 8.15 -15.50
N ILE A 113 20.22 7.55 -14.48
CA ILE A 113 19.50 6.98 -13.33
C ILE A 113 18.72 8.07 -12.61
N ASN A 114 19.31 9.23 -12.34
CA ASN A 114 18.62 10.33 -11.66
C ASN A 114 17.37 10.79 -12.44
N SER A 115 17.50 10.96 -13.76
CA SER A 115 16.37 11.35 -14.60
C SER A 115 15.26 10.29 -14.64
N GLN A 116 15.64 9.01 -14.74
CA GLN A 116 14.69 7.89 -14.68
C GLN A 116 13.96 7.84 -13.32
N ILE A 117 14.68 8.06 -12.22
CA ILE A 117 14.09 8.13 -10.88
C ILE A 117 13.09 9.29 -10.82
N SER A 118 13.45 10.52 -11.22
CA SER A 118 12.54 11.68 -11.17
C SER A 118 11.21 11.39 -11.89
N LEU A 119 11.28 10.84 -13.10
CA LEU A 119 10.10 10.47 -13.89
C LEU A 119 9.28 9.37 -13.21
N LEU A 120 9.95 8.33 -12.71
CA LEU A 120 9.30 7.16 -12.13
C LEU A 120 8.58 7.51 -10.81
N ILE A 121 9.23 8.30 -9.94
CA ILE A 121 8.62 8.74 -8.67
C ILE A 121 7.60 9.85 -8.87
N GLY A 122 7.62 10.53 -10.03
CA GLY A 122 6.71 11.64 -10.37
C GLY A 122 7.03 12.94 -9.63
N LYS A 123 8.30 13.15 -9.27
CA LYS A 123 8.80 14.33 -8.55
C LYS A 123 10.27 14.56 -8.91
N GLY A 124 10.66 15.80 -9.18
CA GLY A 124 12.05 16.10 -9.52
C GLY A 124 12.99 15.91 -8.32
N LEU A 125 14.13 15.23 -8.50
CA LEU A 125 15.14 15.09 -7.43
C LEU A 125 15.71 16.44 -6.99
N HIS A 126 15.78 17.43 -7.89
CA HIS A 126 16.21 18.79 -7.54
C HIS A 126 15.30 19.47 -6.52
N GLU A 127 14.03 19.07 -6.43
CA GLU A 127 13.10 19.59 -5.44
C GLU A 127 13.53 19.20 -4.02
N PHE A 128 14.20 18.06 -3.85
CA PHE A 128 14.77 17.66 -2.58
C PHE A 128 16.01 18.48 -2.24
N ASP A 129 16.88 18.74 -3.21
CA ASP A 129 18.06 19.60 -3.05
C ASP A 129 17.66 21.05 -2.67
N SER A 130 16.57 21.54 -3.26
CA SER A 130 16.08 22.92 -3.08
C SER A 130 15.54 23.20 -1.67
N LEU A 131 15.17 22.17 -0.90
CA LEU A 131 14.66 22.34 0.47
C LEU A 131 15.72 22.86 1.44
N CYS A 132 17.00 22.68 1.13
CA CYS A 132 18.12 23.03 2.03
C CYS A 132 17.96 22.47 3.46
N ASP A 133 17.25 21.34 3.60
CA ASP A 133 16.98 20.68 4.88
C ASP A 133 18.08 19.65 5.18
N PRO A 134 18.84 19.78 6.28
CA PRO A 134 19.91 18.84 6.61
C PRO A 134 19.37 17.43 6.93
N GLU A 135 18.16 17.29 7.45
CA GLU A 135 17.55 15.97 7.69
C GLU A 135 17.32 15.23 6.36
N VAL A 136 16.85 15.94 5.33
CA VAL A 136 16.63 15.41 3.99
C VAL A 136 17.95 14.97 3.36
N ASN A 137 18.98 15.82 3.44
CA ASN A 137 20.28 15.54 2.84
C ASN A 137 21.00 14.35 3.52
N ASP A 138 20.98 14.30 4.86
CA ASP A 138 21.57 13.20 5.62
C ASP A 138 20.83 11.88 5.33
N PHE A 139 19.49 11.91 5.24
CA PHE A 139 18.69 10.74 4.85
C PHE A 139 19.08 10.23 3.47
N ARG A 140 19.12 11.11 2.46
CA ARG A 140 19.47 10.74 1.08
C ARG A 140 20.85 10.10 1.02
N ALA A 141 21.85 10.73 1.62
CA ALA A 141 23.21 10.22 1.63
C ALA A 141 23.28 8.83 2.27
N LYS A 142 22.70 8.65 3.47
CA LYS A 142 22.76 7.40 4.22
C LYS A 142 21.97 6.28 3.54
N MET A 143 20.73 6.53 3.13
CA MET A 143 19.86 5.49 2.57
C MET A 143 20.27 5.11 1.15
N CYS A 144 20.67 6.07 0.29
CA CYS A 144 21.13 5.74 -1.06
C CYS A 144 22.41 4.89 -1.01
N GLN A 145 23.38 5.25 -0.15
CA GLN A 145 24.60 4.46 0.08
C GLN A 145 24.25 3.03 0.52
N PHE A 146 23.37 2.88 1.51
CA PHE A 146 22.91 1.57 1.99
C PHE A 146 22.30 0.71 0.87
N CYS A 147 21.44 1.31 0.03
CA CYS A 147 20.76 0.62 -1.06
C CYS A 147 21.72 0.24 -2.21
N GLU A 148 22.64 1.13 -2.59
CA GLU A 148 23.66 0.85 -3.62
C GLU A 148 24.60 -0.27 -3.19
N GLU A 149 25.00 -0.31 -1.91
CA GLU A 149 25.80 -1.40 -1.37
C GLU A 149 25.04 -2.74 -1.38
N ALA A 150 23.75 -2.74 -1.08
CA ALA A 150 22.92 -3.94 -1.17
C ALA A 150 22.82 -4.45 -2.62
N ALA A 151 22.63 -3.55 -3.59
CA ALA A 151 22.62 -3.90 -5.01
C ALA A 151 23.97 -4.47 -5.48
N ALA A 152 25.08 -3.83 -5.10
CA ALA A 152 26.43 -4.28 -5.46
C ALA A 152 26.73 -5.67 -4.87
N ARG A 153 26.39 -5.92 -3.59
CA ARG A 153 26.52 -7.24 -2.97
C ARG A 153 25.68 -8.29 -3.69
N ARG A 154 24.44 -7.96 -4.03
CA ARG A 154 23.51 -8.85 -4.74
C ARG A 154 24.04 -9.27 -6.11
N GLN A 155 24.68 -8.36 -6.84
CA GLN A 155 25.26 -8.65 -8.16
C GLN A 155 26.42 -9.64 -8.09
N GLN A 156 27.13 -9.71 -6.96
CA GLN A 156 28.23 -10.64 -6.72
C GLN A 156 27.75 -12.05 -6.33
N LEU A 157 26.46 -12.24 -6.05
CA LEU A 157 25.91 -13.53 -5.69
C LEU A 157 25.80 -14.48 -6.90
N GLY A 158 25.78 -15.78 -6.61
CA GLY A 158 25.51 -16.82 -7.60
C GLY A 158 24.09 -16.76 -8.16
N TRP A 159 23.84 -17.55 -9.21
CA TRP A 159 22.57 -17.54 -9.94
C TRP A 159 21.36 -17.95 -9.07
N GLU A 160 21.53 -18.90 -8.13
CA GLU A 160 20.45 -19.34 -7.23
C GLU A 160 19.99 -18.23 -6.28
N ALA A 161 20.93 -17.55 -5.62
CA ALA A 161 20.61 -16.46 -4.70
C ALA A 161 20.01 -15.26 -5.45
N TRP A 162 20.45 -15.02 -6.68
CA TRP A 162 19.84 -14.01 -7.54
C TRP A 162 18.42 -14.41 -7.99
N LEU A 163 18.19 -15.68 -8.31
CA LEU A 163 16.87 -16.24 -8.60
C LEU A 163 15.94 -16.07 -7.39
N GLN A 164 16.44 -16.32 -6.17
CA GLN A 164 15.68 -16.13 -4.93
C GLN A 164 15.28 -14.67 -4.70
N TYR A 165 16.17 -13.71 -4.99
CA TYR A 165 15.83 -12.29 -4.95
C TYR A 165 14.76 -11.92 -6.00
N SER A 166 14.99 -12.29 -7.26
CA SER A 166 14.18 -11.84 -8.39
C SER A 166 12.82 -12.53 -8.46
N PHE A 167 12.80 -13.83 -8.15
CA PHE A 167 11.66 -14.72 -8.27
C PHE A 167 11.54 -15.58 -7.00
N PRO A 168 11.17 -14.96 -5.86
CA PRO A 168 10.96 -15.69 -4.61
C PRO A 168 9.86 -16.75 -4.78
N LEU A 169 9.96 -17.84 -4.02
CA LEU A 169 9.04 -18.97 -4.06
C LEU A 169 7.59 -18.53 -3.77
N GLN A 170 6.63 -19.05 -4.53
CA GLN A 170 5.20 -18.85 -4.29
C GLN A 170 4.60 -20.13 -3.70
N LEU A 171 4.48 -20.17 -2.38
CA LEU A 171 4.09 -21.36 -1.63
C LEU A 171 2.70 -21.23 -0.98
N GLU A 172 2.02 -22.35 -0.79
CA GLU A 172 0.77 -22.42 -0.03
C GLU A 172 1.02 -22.18 1.47
N PRO A 173 0.07 -21.58 2.21
CA PRO A 173 0.23 -21.28 3.64
C PRO A 173 0.62 -22.50 4.51
N SER A 174 0.18 -23.70 4.10
CA SER A 174 0.50 -24.96 4.79
C SER A 174 1.99 -25.31 4.77
N ALA A 175 2.79 -24.72 3.87
CA ALA A 175 4.23 -24.95 3.78
C ALA A 175 5.01 -24.42 5.00
N GLN A 176 4.45 -23.43 5.72
CA GLN A 176 5.12 -22.79 6.84
C GLN A 176 4.76 -23.40 8.20
N THR A 177 3.52 -23.86 8.38
CA THR A 177 3.05 -24.42 9.66
C THR A 177 3.28 -25.92 9.76
N TRP A 178 3.34 -26.63 8.64
CA TRP A 178 3.39 -28.09 8.63
C TRP A 178 4.80 -28.50 8.22
N GLY A 179 5.60 -28.96 9.19
CA GLY A 179 6.89 -29.60 8.92
C GLY A 179 6.76 -30.74 7.88
N PRO A 180 7.89 -31.25 7.35
CA PRO A 180 7.88 -32.28 6.32
C PRO A 180 7.22 -33.57 6.84
N GLY A 181 5.89 -33.69 6.68
CA GLY A 181 5.15 -34.83 7.22
C GLY A 181 3.61 -34.73 7.20
N THR A 182 3.00 -33.55 7.32
CA THR A 182 1.59 -33.46 7.78
C THR A 182 0.55 -33.01 6.75
N LEU A 183 0.88 -32.83 5.48
CA LEU A 183 -0.15 -32.62 4.45
C LEU A 183 -1.02 -33.88 4.29
N ARG A 184 -2.27 -33.82 4.77
CA ARG A 184 -3.36 -34.77 4.47
C ARG A 184 -3.83 -34.71 3.00
N LEU A 185 -3.01 -34.18 2.10
CA LEU A 185 -3.16 -34.48 0.67
C LEU A 185 -2.63 -35.91 0.48
N PRO A 186 -3.49 -36.88 0.13
CA PRO A 186 -3.04 -38.24 -0.13
C PRO A 186 -1.92 -38.20 -1.17
N ASN A 187 -0.84 -38.96 -0.93
CA ASN A 187 0.22 -39.10 -1.91
C ASN A 187 -0.42 -39.66 -3.19
N ARG A 188 -0.44 -38.83 -4.23
CA ARG A 188 -1.10 -39.14 -5.51
C ARG A 188 -0.06 -39.01 -6.60
N ALA A 189 -0.28 -39.77 -7.67
CA ALA A 189 0.46 -39.56 -8.89
C ALA A 189 -0.03 -38.28 -9.58
N LEU A 190 0.91 -37.44 -10.00
CA LEU A 190 0.68 -36.22 -10.77
C LEU A 190 1.37 -36.38 -12.13
N LEU A 191 0.62 -36.16 -13.19
CA LEU A 191 1.17 -36.07 -14.54
C LEU A 191 1.66 -34.64 -14.76
N VAL A 192 2.94 -34.47 -15.05
CA VAL A 192 3.58 -33.17 -15.30
C VAL A 192 4.22 -33.18 -16.68
N ASN A 193 3.98 -32.12 -17.45
CA ASN A 193 4.62 -31.87 -18.74
C ASN A 193 5.83 -30.95 -18.53
N VAL A 194 7.01 -31.37 -18.99
CA VAL A 194 8.25 -30.59 -18.91
C VAL A 194 8.84 -30.43 -20.30
N LYS A 195 9.07 -29.17 -20.71
CA LYS A 195 9.83 -28.81 -21.92
C LYS A 195 11.24 -28.34 -21.56
N PHE A 196 12.13 -28.28 -22.54
CA PHE A 196 13.47 -27.68 -22.39
C PHE A 196 13.50 -26.31 -23.08
N GLU A 197 14.21 -25.36 -22.49
CA GLU A 197 14.46 -24.04 -23.11
C GLU A 197 15.03 -24.19 -24.54
N GLY A 198 14.49 -23.43 -25.49
CA GLY A 198 14.89 -23.49 -26.91
C GLY A 198 14.44 -24.73 -27.68
N SER A 199 13.58 -25.58 -27.11
CA SER A 199 13.05 -26.80 -27.74
C SER A 199 11.53 -26.85 -27.65
N GLU A 200 10.87 -27.18 -28.77
CA GLU A 200 9.41 -27.45 -28.79
C GLU A 200 9.07 -28.84 -28.22
N GLU A 201 10.05 -29.74 -28.12
CA GLU A 201 9.82 -31.07 -27.58
C GLU A 201 9.49 -31.00 -26.08
N SER A 202 8.42 -31.69 -25.69
CA SER A 202 7.98 -31.80 -24.29
C SER A 202 7.82 -33.26 -23.88
N PHE A 203 8.06 -33.53 -22.60
CA PHE A 203 8.00 -34.86 -22.02
C PHE A 203 6.98 -34.88 -20.89
N THR A 204 6.15 -35.90 -20.84
CA THR A 204 5.18 -36.10 -19.76
C THR A 204 5.68 -37.16 -18.80
N PHE A 205 5.68 -36.84 -17.51
CA PHE A 205 6.15 -37.69 -16.43
C PHE A 205 5.05 -37.94 -15.43
N GLN A 206 5.05 -39.13 -14.84
CA GLN A 206 4.28 -39.43 -13.65
C GLN A 206 5.20 -39.28 -12.44
N VAL A 207 4.85 -38.37 -11.53
CA VAL A 207 5.67 -37.97 -10.37
C VAL A 207 4.80 -37.97 -9.12
N SER A 208 5.40 -38.17 -7.94
CA SER A 208 4.66 -38.05 -6.68
C SER A 208 4.37 -36.57 -6.41
N THR A 209 3.19 -36.27 -5.87
CA THR A 209 2.87 -34.93 -5.36
C THR A 209 3.82 -34.46 -4.25
N LYS A 210 4.56 -35.37 -3.60
CA LYS A 210 5.51 -35.08 -2.53
C LYS A 210 6.97 -35.06 -2.99
N ASP A 211 7.24 -35.29 -4.27
CA ASP A 211 8.61 -35.16 -4.80
C ASP A 211 9.07 -33.71 -4.73
N VAL A 212 10.38 -33.50 -4.66
CA VAL A 212 11.04 -32.18 -4.66
C VAL A 212 11.38 -31.79 -6.11
N PRO A 213 11.43 -30.50 -6.49
CA PRO A 213 11.79 -30.05 -7.84
C PRO A 213 13.02 -30.74 -8.44
N LEU A 214 14.08 -30.95 -7.65
CA LEU A 214 15.30 -31.64 -8.09
C LEU A 214 15.05 -33.07 -8.61
N ALA A 215 14.14 -33.81 -7.99
CA ALA A 215 13.79 -35.17 -8.43
C ALA A 215 13.08 -35.17 -9.80
N LEU A 216 12.22 -34.17 -10.03
CA LEU A 216 11.55 -33.96 -11.32
C LEU A 216 12.57 -33.58 -12.41
N MET A 217 13.50 -32.66 -12.11
CA MET A 217 14.57 -32.26 -13.04
C MET A 217 15.46 -33.46 -13.42
N ALA A 218 15.88 -34.26 -12.44
CA ALA A 218 16.66 -35.47 -12.69
C ALA A 218 15.91 -36.50 -13.56
N CYS A 219 14.58 -36.61 -13.40
CA CYS A 219 13.74 -37.47 -14.22
C CYS A 219 13.69 -36.99 -15.69
N ALA A 220 13.50 -35.69 -15.89
CA ALA A 220 13.48 -35.06 -17.20
C ALA A 220 14.82 -35.18 -17.93
N LEU A 221 15.93 -34.96 -17.22
CA LEU A 221 17.28 -35.07 -17.78
C LEU A 221 17.62 -36.50 -18.24
N ARG A 222 17.26 -37.52 -17.43
CA ARG A 222 17.40 -38.94 -17.81
C ARG A 222 16.61 -39.27 -19.07
N LYS A 223 15.39 -38.73 -19.19
CA LYS A 223 14.54 -38.97 -20.36
C LYS A 223 15.12 -38.31 -21.61
N LYS A 224 15.58 -37.06 -21.52
CA LYS A 224 16.30 -36.37 -22.61
C LYS A 224 17.51 -37.18 -23.07
N ALA A 225 18.37 -37.62 -22.15
CA ALA A 225 19.54 -38.43 -22.50
C ALA A 225 19.17 -39.74 -23.20
N THR A 226 18.09 -40.40 -22.77
CA THR A 226 17.59 -41.64 -23.38
C THR A 226 17.06 -41.41 -24.80
N VAL A 227 16.30 -40.34 -25.02
CA VAL A 227 15.66 -40.03 -26.31
C VAL A 227 16.71 -39.59 -27.34
N PHE A 228 17.62 -38.70 -26.94
CA PHE A 228 18.65 -38.16 -27.83
C PHE A 228 19.94 -39.01 -27.91
N ARG A 229 19.98 -40.17 -27.23
CA ARG A 229 21.14 -41.09 -27.19
C ARG A 229 22.47 -40.39 -26.82
N GLN A 230 22.41 -39.43 -25.91
CA GLN A 230 23.58 -38.70 -25.42
C GLN A 230 24.01 -39.21 -24.04
N PRO A 231 25.31 -39.23 -23.70
CA PRO A 231 25.75 -39.49 -22.34
C PRO A 231 25.17 -38.43 -21.39
N LEU A 232 24.84 -38.81 -20.15
CA LEU A 232 24.34 -37.89 -19.13
C LEU A 232 25.52 -37.02 -18.65
N VAL A 233 25.82 -35.95 -19.39
CA VAL A 233 26.94 -35.03 -19.12
C VAL A 233 26.53 -33.89 -18.18
N GLU A 234 25.26 -33.48 -18.23
CA GLU A 234 24.71 -32.36 -17.48
C GLU A 234 24.21 -32.80 -16.09
N GLN A 235 24.36 -31.94 -15.07
CA GLN A 235 23.87 -32.23 -13.72
C GLN A 235 22.49 -31.60 -13.48
N PRO A 236 21.60 -32.24 -12.72
CA PRO A 236 20.27 -31.68 -12.42
C PRO A 236 20.33 -30.39 -11.58
N GLU A 237 21.44 -30.16 -10.87
CA GLU A 237 21.69 -28.96 -10.05
C GLU A 237 21.95 -27.71 -10.91
N ASP A 238 22.34 -27.88 -12.19
CA ASP A 238 22.58 -26.77 -13.11
C ASP A 238 21.29 -26.19 -13.71
N TYR A 239 20.12 -26.71 -13.31
CA TYR A 239 18.82 -26.35 -13.85
C TYR A 239 17.85 -25.83 -12.78
N THR A 240 16.85 -25.10 -13.26
CA THR A 240 15.64 -24.74 -12.49
C THR A 240 14.40 -25.01 -13.33
N LEU A 241 13.23 -25.06 -12.68
CA LEU A 241 11.94 -25.26 -13.33
C LEU A 241 11.15 -23.96 -13.36
N GLN A 242 10.76 -23.50 -14.54
CA GLN A 242 9.91 -22.32 -14.73
C GLN A 242 8.47 -22.75 -15.06
N VAL A 243 7.48 -22.06 -14.52
CA VAL A 243 6.07 -22.21 -14.95
C VAL A 243 5.90 -21.58 -16.34
N ASN A 244 5.32 -22.31 -17.29
CA ASN A 244 5.17 -21.80 -18.66
C ASN A 244 4.33 -20.52 -18.70
N GLY A 245 4.84 -19.48 -19.38
CA GLY A 245 4.19 -18.18 -19.53
C GLY A 245 4.17 -17.31 -18.26
N ARG A 246 4.93 -17.68 -17.22
CA ARG A 246 5.07 -16.89 -15.99
C ARG A 246 6.53 -16.80 -15.58
N HIS A 247 6.90 -15.72 -14.91
CA HIS A 247 8.17 -15.63 -14.20
C HIS A 247 8.02 -16.17 -12.78
N GLU A 248 7.65 -17.44 -12.69
CA GLU A 248 7.48 -18.20 -11.45
C GLU A 248 8.33 -19.46 -11.55
N TYR A 249 9.13 -19.76 -10.52
CA TYR A 249 10.11 -20.82 -10.55
C TYR A 249 9.94 -21.79 -9.38
N LEU A 250 10.15 -23.08 -9.66
CA LEU A 250 10.10 -24.18 -8.70
C LEU A 250 11.52 -24.64 -8.38
N TYR A 251 12.01 -24.29 -7.20
CA TYR A 251 13.34 -24.65 -6.69
C TYR A 251 13.31 -24.84 -5.17
N GLY A 252 14.44 -25.25 -4.61
CA GLY A 252 14.58 -25.51 -3.17
C GLY A 252 14.05 -26.88 -2.74
N SER A 253 13.87 -27.05 -1.43
CA SER A 253 13.59 -28.34 -0.80
C SER A 253 12.11 -28.63 -0.55
N TYR A 254 11.21 -27.81 -1.08
CA TYR A 254 9.77 -27.96 -0.86
C TYR A 254 9.17 -29.05 -1.77
N PRO A 255 8.22 -29.86 -1.28
CA PRO A 255 7.46 -30.78 -2.13
C PRO A 255 6.64 -30.02 -3.18
N LEU A 256 6.48 -30.62 -4.36
CA LEU A 256 5.77 -30.03 -5.50
C LEU A 256 4.36 -29.54 -5.14
N CYS A 257 3.61 -30.27 -4.30
CA CYS A 257 2.25 -29.85 -3.92
C CYS A 257 2.15 -28.59 -3.06
N GLN A 258 3.27 -28.09 -2.51
CA GLN A 258 3.29 -26.84 -1.74
C GLN A 258 3.44 -25.60 -2.61
N PHE A 259 3.81 -25.73 -3.88
CA PHE A 259 3.84 -24.60 -4.81
C PHE A 259 2.43 -24.21 -5.24
N GLN A 260 2.10 -22.91 -5.19
CA GLN A 260 0.76 -22.40 -5.48
C GLN A 260 0.28 -22.84 -6.87
N TYR A 261 1.14 -22.77 -7.90
CA TYR A 261 0.82 -23.24 -9.24
C TYR A 261 0.45 -24.73 -9.30
N ILE A 262 1.24 -25.59 -8.65
CA ILE A 262 0.98 -27.05 -8.62
C ILE A 262 -0.29 -27.35 -7.82
N CYS A 263 -0.47 -26.70 -6.67
CA CYS A 263 -1.66 -26.81 -5.86
C CYS A 263 -2.92 -26.42 -6.66
N SER A 264 -2.87 -25.31 -7.39
CA SER A 264 -3.94 -24.85 -8.27
C SER A 264 -4.26 -25.85 -9.39
N CYS A 265 -3.23 -26.43 -10.01
CA CYS A 265 -3.38 -27.48 -11.02
C CYS A 265 -4.05 -28.74 -10.44
N LEU A 266 -3.62 -29.20 -9.27
CA LEU A 266 -4.18 -30.36 -8.58
C LEU A 266 -5.67 -30.17 -8.24
N HIS A 267 -6.06 -28.98 -7.77
CA HIS A 267 -7.45 -28.66 -7.47
C HIS A 267 -8.31 -28.55 -8.73
N SER A 268 -7.75 -27.97 -9.80
CA SER A 268 -8.46 -27.76 -11.07
C SER A 268 -8.49 -29.01 -11.97
N GLY A 269 -7.72 -30.05 -11.61
CA GLY A 269 -7.53 -31.24 -12.44
C GLY A 269 -6.71 -30.98 -13.72
N LEU A 270 -5.90 -29.92 -13.73
CA LEU A 270 -5.03 -29.55 -14.84
C LEU A 270 -3.67 -30.22 -14.70
N THR A 271 -3.04 -30.54 -15.83
CA THR A 271 -1.64 -31.03 -15.85
C THR A 271 -0.68 -29.85 -15.81
N PRO A 272 0.25 -29.77 -14.84
CA PRO A 272 1.24 -28.71 -14.79
C PRO A 272 2.16 -28.73 -16.02
N HIS A 273 2.48 -27.55 -16.54
CA HIS A 273 3.40 -27.36 -17.67
C HIS A 273 4.60 -26.51 -17.22
N LEU A 274 5.78 -27.10 -17.28
CA LEU A 274 7.02 -26.52 -16.78
C LEU A 274 8.10 -26.49 -17.87
N THR A 275 9.05 -25.57 -17.74
CA THR A 275 10.24 -25.46 -18.59
C THR A 275 11.48 -25.68 -17.76
N MET A 276 12.37 -26.57 -18.20
CA MET A 276 13.73 -26.64 -17.67
C MET A 276 14.58 -25.52 -18.26
N VAL A 277 15.10 -24.67 -17.38
CA VAL A 277 15.93 -23.51 -17.69
C VAL A 277 17.32 -23.74 -17.10
N HIS A 278 18.36 -23.51 -17.90
CA HIS A 278 19.74 -23.71 -17.46
C HIS A 278 20.26 -22.51 -16.67
N SER A 279 21.17 -22.74 -15.72
CA SER A 279 21.79 -21.71 -14.87
C SER A 279 22.39 -20.54 -15.66
N SER A 280 22.98 -20.81 -16.83
CA SER A 280 23.53 -19.78 -17.71
C SER A 280 22.47 -18.83 -18.26
N SER A 281 21.23 -19.28 -18.47
CA SER A 281 20.12 -18.42 -18.91
C SER A 281 19.69 -17.47 -17.78
N ILE A 282 19.66 -17.96 -16.54
CA ILE A 282 19.40 -17.12 -15.35
C ILE A 282 20.51 -16.07 -15.16
N LEU A 283 21.78 -16.45 -15.38
CA LEU A 283 22.90 -15.51 -15.37
C LEU A 283 22.81 -14.49 -16.51
N ALA A 284 22.43 -14.93 -17.72
CA ALA A 284 22.21 -14.03 -18.85
C ALA A 284 21.11 -13.01 -18.53
N MET A 285 20.01 -13.44 -17.90
CA MET A 285 19.01 -12.52 -17.36
C MET A 285 19.68 -11.55 -16.38
N ARG A 286 20.40 -12.00 -15.35
CA ARG A 286 21.09 -11.08 -14.42
C ARG A 286 22.07 -10.10 -15.11
N ASP A 287 22.75 -10.53 -16.16
CA ASP A 287 23.83 -9.76 -16.79
C ASP A 287 23.32 -8.79 -17.86
N GLU A 288 22.29 -9.15 -18.64
CA GLU A 288 21.49 -8.22 -19.49
C GLU A 288 20.88 -7.07 -18.67
N GLN A 289 20.79 -7.30 -17.37
CA GLN A 289 20.22 -6.42 -16.38
C GLN A 289 21.27 -5.55 -15.67
N SER A 290 22.55 -5.76 -15.94
CA SER A 290 23.66 -4.93 -15.49
C SER A 290 24.12 -4.00 -16.61
N ASN A 291 23.90 -2.69 -16.45
CA ASN A 291 24.86 -1.75 -17.02
C ASN A 291 26.06 -1.73 -16.06
N PRO A 292 27.30 -1.72 -16.54
CA PRO A 292 28.46 -1.62 -15.67
C PRO A 292 28.33 -0.33 -14.85
N ALA A 293 27.97 -0.47 -13.58
CA ALA A 293 28.11 0.61 -12.63
C ALA A 293 29.58 1.02 -12.67
N PRO A 294 29.93 2.30 -12.88
CA PRO A 294 31.30 2.71 -12.71
C PRO A 294 31.74 2.26 -11.32
N GLN A 295 32.95 1.68 -11.21
CA GLN A 295 33.59 1.43 -9.92
C GLN A 295 33.32 2.65 -9.07
N VAL A 296 32.59 2.46 -7.97
CA VAL A 296 32.36 3.52 -6.99
C VAL A 296 33.76 3.96 -6.57
N GLN A 297 34.25 5.05 -7.17
CA GLN A 297 35.35 5.78 -6.57
C GLN A 297 34.82 6.13 -5.20
N LYS A 298 35.33 5.44 -4.18
CA LYS A 298 35.09 5.80 -2.78
C LYS A 298 35.21 7.31 -2.76
N PRO A 299 34.14 8.07 -2.46
CA PRO A 299 34.33 9.49 -2.24
C PRO A 299 35.46 9.55 -1.21
N ARG A 300 36.54 10.25 -1.56
CA ARG A 300 37.69 10.43 -0.67
C ARG A 300 37.08 10.79 0.67
N ALA A 301 37.13 9.88 1.64
CA ALA A 301 36.57 10.14 2.95
C ALA A 301 37.22 11.44 3.35
N LYS A 302 36.44 12.51 3.50
CA LYS A 302 36.94 13.68 4.21
C LYS A 302 37.50 13.08 5.49
N PRO A 303 38.77 13.34 5.85
CA PRO A 303 39.30 12.83 7.11
C PRO A 303 38.25 13.15 8.17
N PRO A 304 37.95 12.20 9.08
CA PRO A 304 36.96 12.45 10.12
C PRO A 304 37.28 13.84 10.67
N PRO A 305 36.29 14.76 10.76
CA PRO A 305 36.56 16.06 11.34
C PRO A 305 37.30 15.79 12.64
N ILE A 306 38.50 16.37 12.77
CA ILE A 306 39.29 16.36 14.01
C ILE A 306 38.26 16.52 15.12
N PRO A 307 38.18 15.62 16.12
CA PRO A 307 37.11 15.65 17.10
C PRO A 307 37.02 17.07 17.61
N ALA A 308 35.98 17.80 17.19
CA ALA A 308 35.71 19.12 17.71
C ALA A 308 35.60 18.85 19.20
N LYS A 309 36.51 19.42 20.00
CA LYS A 309 36.51 19.31 21.46
C LYS A 309 35.06 19.29 21.88
N LYS A 310 34.57 18.17 22.45
CA LYS A 310 33.15 18.00 22.80
C LYS A 310 32.71 19.33 23.43
N PRO A 311 31.88 20.13 22.75
CA PRO A 311 31.45 21.38 23.35
C PRO A 311 30.78 20.98 24.66
N SER A 312 31.07 21.73 25.72
CA SER A 312 30.52 21.52 27.05
C SER A 312 28.99 21.53 26.94
N SER A 313 28.37 20.37 26.75
CA SER A 313 26.93 20.28 26.54
C SER A 313 26.25 20.14 27.89
N VAL A 314 25.38 21.10 28.18
CA VAL A 314 24.53 21.09 29.36
C VAL A 314 23.52 19.95 29.18
N SER A 315 23.35 19.12 30.20
CA SER A 315 22.39 18.02 30.15
C SER A 315 20.97 18.55 30.23
N LEU A 316 20.05 18.02 29.40
CA LEU A 316 18.63 18.36 29.45
C LEU A 316 18.04 18.27 30.87
N TRP A 317 18.41 17.23 31.63
CA TRP A 317 17.88 17.00 32.98
C TRP A 317 18.31 18.04 34.03
N SER A 318 19.33 18.85 33.74
CA SER A 318 19.72 19.96 34.62
C SER A 318 18.84 21.21 34.47
N LEU A 319 17.93 21.22 33.48
CA LEU A 319 17.08 22.37 33.16
C LEU A 319 15.71 22.24 33.82
N GLU A 320 15.62 22.63 35.08
CA GLU A 320 14.39 22.57 35.90
C GLU A 320 13.39 23.70 35.62
N GLN A 321 13.60 24.49 34.56
CA GLN A 321 12.71 25.60 34.23
C GLN A 321 11.47 25.09 33.46
N PRO A 322 10.29 25.72 33.63
CA PRO A 322 9.11 25.40 32.84
C PRO A 322 9.33 25.62 31.35
N PHE A 323 8.76 24.74 30.53
CA PHE A 323 8.77 24.90 29.08
C PHE A 323 7.88 26.07 28.66
N ARG A 324 8.39 26.89 27.73
CA ARG A 324 7.68 28.07 27.23
C ARG A 324 8.01 28.31 25.76
N ILE A 325 7.08 28.96 25.07
CA ILE A 325 7.24 29.39 23.67
C ILE A 325 6.75 30.83 23.53
N GLU A 326 7.22 31.52 22.50
CA GLU A 326 6.67 32.80 22.09
C GLU A 326 5.84 32.63 20.82
N LEU A 327 4.55 32.93 20.91
CA LEU A 327 3.64 33.04 19.78
C LEU A 327 3.74 34.46 19.22
N ILE A 328 4.32 34.61 18.02
CA ILE A 328 4.64 35.92 17.47
C ILE A 328 3.49 36.43 16.59
N GLN A 329 3.27 35.76 15.45
CA GLN A 329 2.39 36.24 14.38
C GLN A 329 1.83 35.07 13.56
N GLY A 330 0.64 35.24 12.99
CA GLY A 330 0.13 34.42 11.90
C GLY A 330 0.16 35.18 10.57
N SER A 331 0.15 34.44 9.47
CA SER A 331 0.14 35.00 8.12
C SER A 331 -0.82 34.25 7.21
N LYS A 332 -1.38 34.95 6.21
CA LYS A 332 -2.30 34.41 5.19
C LYS A 332 -3.52 33.70 5.80
N VAL A 333 -4.05 34.22 6.90
CA VAL A 333 -5.23 33.65 7.57
C VAL A 333 -6.51 34.05 6.84
N ASN A 334 -7.33 33.06 6.51
CA ASN A 334 -8.62 33.25 5.84
C ASN A 334 -9.76 32.86 6.79
N ALA A 335 -10.46 33.85 7.36
CA ALA A 335 -11.57 33.65 8.29
C ALA A 335 -12.63 34.75 8.18
N ASP A 336 -13.78 34.55 8.82
CA ASP A 336 -14.84 35.55 8.89
C ASP A 336 -14.42 36.73 9.78
N GLU A 337 -14.32 37.94 9.20
CA GLU A 337 -13.88 39.16 9.89
C GLU A 337 -14.70 39.53 11.14
N ARG A 338 -15.91 38.97 11.28
CA ARG A 338 -16.79 39.17 12.44
C ARG A 338 -16.37 38.35 13.67
N MET A 339 -15.39 37.46 13.53
CA MET A 339 -14.91 36.57 14.59
C MET A 339 -13.58 37.07 15.19
N LYS A 340 -13.08 36.36 16.19
CA LYS A 340 -11.74 36.53 16.79
C LYS A 340 -10.90 35.29 16.51
N LEU A 341 -9.60 35.47 16.34
CA LEU A 341 -8.62 34.42 16.18
C LEU A 341 -8.00 34.05 17.53
N VAL A 342 -7.89 32.74 17.76
CA VAL A 342 -7.24 32.16 18.95
C VAL A 342 -6.33 31.02 18.49
N VAL A 343 -5.14 30.95 19.07
CA VAL A 343 -4.22 29.82 18.89
C VAL A 343 -4.29 28.95 20.14
N GLN A 344 -4.69 27.69 19.96
CA GLN A 344 -4.57 26.66 20.98
C GLN A 344 -3.23 25.94 20.79
N ALA A 345 -2.51 25.70 21.89
CA ALA A 345 -1.27 24.95 21.90
C ALA A 345 -1.29 23.86 22.98
N GLY A 346 -0.69 22.71 22.70
CA GLY A 346 -0.58 21.61 23.65
C GLY A 346 0.68 20.79 23.42
N LEU A 347 1.18 20.17 24.49
CA LEU A 347 2.30 19.24 24.44
C LEU A 347 1.80 17.80 24.50
N PHE A 348 2.27 16.98 23.57
CA PHE A 348 1.81 15.61 23.40
C PHE A 348 2.98 14.62 23.32
N HIS A 349 2.70 13.40 23.76
CA HIS A 349 3.47 12.21 23.46
C HIS A 349 2.52 11.19 22.82
N GLY A 350 2.58 11.07 21.50
CA GLY A 350 1.62 10.27 20.74
C GLY A 350 0.27 10.95 20.74
N ASN A 351 -0.72 10.34 21.42
CA ASN A 351 -2.04 10.93 21.62
C ASN A 351 -2.28 11.44 23.06
N GLU A 352 -1.36 11.17 23.98
CA GLU A 352 -1.46 11.58 25.38
C GLU A 352 -0.96 13.02 25.57
N MET A 353 -1.69 13.81 26.36
CA MET A 353 -1.28 15.16 26.74
C MET A 353 -0.25 15.09 27.87
N LEU A 354 0.91 15.74 27.69
CA LEU A 354 1.95 15.81 28.71
C LEU A 354 1.60 16.81 29.84
N CYS A 355 0.87 17.86 29.48
CA CYS A 355 0.39 18.89 30.40
C CYS A 355 -0.91 19.51 29.83
N LYS A 356 -1.53 20.41 30.60
CA LYS A 356 -2.75 21.11 30.16
C LYS A 356 -2.48 21.96 28.90
N THR A 357 -3.47 22.05 28.00
CA THR A 357 -3.39 22.95 26.83
C THR A 357 -3.46 24.41 27.23
N VAL A 358 -2.77 25.25 26.46
CA VAL A 358 -2.63 26.69 26.69
C VAL A 358 -3.20 27.44 25.49
N SER A 359 -3.96 28.50 25.73
CA SER A 359 -4.59 29.33 24.70
C SER A 359 -3.94 30.71 24.63
N SER A 360 -3.84 31.27 23.42
CA SER A 360 -3.51 32.68 23.24
C SER A 360 -4.66 33.60 23.65
N SER A 361 -4.39 34.90 23.71
CA SER A 361 -5.42 35.94 23.71
C SER A 361 -6.24 35.93 22.40
N GLU A 362 -7.47 36.44 22.47
CA GLU A 362 -8.33 36.68 21.32
C GLU A 362 -7.83 37.91 20.54
N VAL A 363 -7.53 37.73 19.25
CA VAL A 363 -7.12 38.81 18.34
C VAL A 363 -8.18 39.00 17.26
N SER A 364 -8.42 40.23 16.78
CA SER A 364 -9.36 40.44 15.67
C SER A 364 -8.91 39.69 14.41
N VAL A 365 -9.85 39.13 13.66
CA VAL A 365 -9.54 38.44 12.40
C VAL A 365 -8.94 39.43 11.40
N CYS A 366 -7.78 39.09 10.87
CA CYS A 366 -7.15 39.72 9.71
C CYS A 366 -6.21 38.68 9.06
N SER A 367 -5.65 39.00 7.88
CA SER A 367 -4.69 38.11 7.21
C SER A 367 -3.42 37.89 8.02
N GLU A 368 -2.95 38.93 8.73
CA GLU A 368 -1.67 38.97 9.44
C GLU A 368 -1.86 39.23 10.95
N PRO A 369 -2.47 38.29 11.70
CA PRO A 369 -2.74 38.48 13.13
C PRO A 369 -1.45 38.45 13.95
N VAL A 370 -1.35 39.31 14.97
CA VAL A 370 -0.16 39.41 15.83
C VAL A 370 -0.55 39.19 17.29
N TRP A 371 0.19 38.31 17.98
CA TRP A 371 -0.02 38.01 19.40
C TRP A 371 1.12 38.52 20.29
N LYS A 372 2.37 38.25 19.92
CA LYS A 372 3.58 38.52 20.73
C LYS A 372 3.40 38.09 22.19
N GLN A 373 2.90 36.87 22.38
CA GLN A 373 2.56 36.33 23.69
C GLN A 373 3.48 35.17 24.06
N ARG A 374 3.98 35.19 25.30
CA ARG A 374 4.67 34.04 25.89
C ARG A 374 3.63 33.06 26.43
N LEU A 375 3.63 31.85 25.89
CA LEU A 375 2.82 30.72 26.37
C LEU A 375 3.72 29.82 27.20
N GLU A 376 3.36 29.62 28.47
CA GLU A 376 4.09 28.80 29.43
C GLU A 376 3.26 27.54 29.74
N PHE A 377 3.94 26.40 29.75
CA PHE A 377 3.33 25.09 29.94
C PHE A 377 3.71 24.52 31.31
N ASP A 378 2.78 23.79 31.92
CA ASP A 378 2.94 23.18 33.23
C ASP A 378 3.74 21.86 33.12
N ILE A 379 4.98 21.97 32.64
CA ILE A 379 5.96 20.89 32.52
C ILE A 379 7.37 21.50 32.44
N ASN A 380 8.33 20.92 33.15
CA ASN A 380 9.73 21.37 33.11
C ASN A 380 10.44 20.87 31.86
N ILE A 381 11.48 21.58 31.43
CA ILE A 381 12.30 21.18 30.27
C ILE A 381 12.98 19.82 30.50
N CYS A 382 13.43 19.54 31.73
CA CYS A 382 14.03 18.26 32.10
C CYS A 382 13.07 17.06 31.92
N ASP A 383 11.76 17.28 32.01
CA ASP A 383 10.73 16.24 31.94
C ASP A 383 10.18 15.98 30.52
N LEU A 384 10.66 16.73 29.52
CA LEU A 384 10.24 16.53 28.14
C LEU A 384 10.76 15.18 27.61
N PRO A 385 9.87 14.24 27.20
CA PRO A 385 10.31 12.98 26.60
C PRO A 385 10.92 13.21 25.21
N ARG A 386 11.71 12.24 24.73
CA ARG A 386 12.43 12.34 23.45
C ARG A 386 11.51 12.70 22.28
N MET A 387 10.30 12.16 22.29
CA MET A 387 9.31 12.32 21.22
C MET A 387 8.23 13.36 21.56
N ALA A 388 8.52 14.30 22.47
CA ALA A 388 7.64 15.41 22.81
C ALA A 388 7.31 16.26 21.57
N ARG A 389 6.01 16.46 21.35
CA ARG A 389 5.45 17.16 20.19
C ARG A 389 4.63 18.35 20.65
N LEU A 390 4.88 19.50 20.06
CA LEU A 390 4.10 20.71 20.23
C LEU A 390 3.06 20.79 19.11
N CYS A 391 1.79 20.78 19.50
CA CYS A 391 0.65 20.77 18.58
C CYS A 391 -0.11 22.09 18.68
N PHE A 392 -0.39 22.69 17.53
CA PHE A 392 -1.12 23.96 17.42
C PHE A 392 -2.39 23.80 16.61
N ALA A 393 -3.42 24.58 16.96
CA ALA A 393 -4.59 24.82 16.12
C ALA A 393 -5.01 26.28 16.20
N LEU A 394 -5.33 26.85 15.04
CA LEU A 394 -5.88 28.18 14.88
C LEU A 394 -7.40 28.08 14.78
N TYR A 395 -8.10 28.82 15.62
CA TYR A 395 -9.56 28.86 15.69
C TYR A 395 -10.09 30.26 15.37
N ALA A 396 -11.25 30.30 14.71
CA ALA A 396 -12.14 31.46 14.70
C ALA A 396 -13.26 31.26 15.73
N VAL A 397 -13.30 32.14 16.72
CA VAL A 397 -14.23 32.14 17.86
C VAL A 397 -15.16 33.35 17.76
N ILE A 398 -16.43 33.18 18.11
CA ILE A 398 -17.36 34.31 18.14
C ILE A 398 -17.13 35.17 19.40
N GLU A 399 -17.14 36.49 19.23
CA GLU A 399 -16.90 37.40 20.36
C GLU A 399 -17.94 37.18 21.48
N LYS A 400 -17.46 36.93 22.70
CA LYS A 400 -18.31 36.78 23.89
C LYS A 400 -18.93 38.13 24.27
N ALA A 401 -20.03 38.50 23.64
CA ALA A 401 -20.77 39.70 24.01
C ALA A 401 -21.24 39.64 25.48
N LYS A 402 -20.94 40.67 26.26
CA LYS A 402 -21.45 40.85 27.63
C LYS A 402 -22.99 40.92 27.60
N LYS A 403 -23.63 39.90 28.20
CA LYS A 403 -25.06 39.77 28.53
C LYS A 403 -26.00 40.89 28.04
N ALA A 404 -26.78 40.60 27.01
CA ALA A 404 -28.14 41.14 26.86
C ALA A 404 -29.14 40.01 27.14
N ARG A 405 -30.07 40.22 28.09
CA ARG A 405 -31.15 39.29 28.45
C ARG A 405 -31.97 38.97 27.20
N SER A 406 -31.84 37.74 26.68
CA SER A 406 -32.70 37.22 25.61
C SER A 406 -33.07 35.77 25.91
N THR A 407 -34.36 35.53 26.13
CA THR A 407 -35.01 34.26 26.52
C THR A 407 -35.32 33.35 25.33
N LYS A 408 -34.44 33.27 24.33
CA LYS A 408 -34.56 32.25 23.26
C LYS A 408 -33.27 31.44 23.18
N LYS A 409 -33.38 30.14 23.48
CA LYS A 409 -32.38 29.09 23.17
C LYS A 409 -31.99 29.20 21.69
N LYS A 410 -30.96 29.99 21.37
CA LYS A 410 -30.25 29.93 20.09
C LYS A 410 -29.13 28.91 20.25
N SER A 411 -28.99 28.02 19.27
CA SER A 411 -27.90 27.05 19.20
C SER A 411 -26.55 27.74 19.41
N LYS A 412 -25.68 27.16 20.26
CA LYS A 412 -24.26 27.55 20.31
C LYS A 412 -23.72 27.43 18.89
N LYS A 413 -23.37 28.55 18.24
CA LYS A 413 -22.53 28.50 17.04
C LYS A 413 -21.17 28.00 17.51
N ALA A 414 -20.71 26.89 16.93
CA ALA A 414 -19.47 26.22 17.31
C ALA A 414 -18.25 27.03 16.87
N ASP A 415 -17.18 26.99 17.67
CA ASP A 415 -15.88 27.52 17.30
C ASP A 415 -15.39 26.82 16.02
N CYS A 416 -14.84 27.59 15.08
CA CYS A 416 -14.45 27.08 13.77
C CYS A 416 -12.95 26.78 13.75
N PRO A 417 -12.51 25.50 13.69
CA PRO A 417 -11.11 25.18 13.49
C PRO A 417 -10.70 25.57 12.07
N ILE A 418 -9.69 26.44 11.95
CA ILE A 418 -9.20 26.93 10.65
C ILE A 418 -8.09 26.01 10.13
N ALA A 419 -7.04 25.86 10.93
CA ALA A 419 -5.82 25.16 10.54
C ALA A 419 -5.09 24.61 11.76
N TRP A 420 -4.19 23.64 11.55
CA TRP A 420 -3.37 23.01 12.58
C TRP A 420 -1.93 22.79 12.10
N ALA A 421 -0.98 22.70 13.03
CA ALA A 421 0.41 22.38 12.73
C ALA A 421 1.07 21.72 13.93
N ASN A 422 1.93 20.72 13.69
CA ASN A 422 2.65 20.02 14.74
C ASN A 422 4.17 20.19 14.55
N LEU A 423 4.91 20.26 15.65
CA LEU A 423 6.37 20.43 15.66
C LEU A 423 6.99 19.49 16.71
N MET A 424 7.97 18.67 16.30
CA MET A 424 8.82 17.96 17.26
C MET A 424 9.70 18.95 18.01
N LEU A 425 9.74 18.87 19.35
CA LEU A 425 10.59 19.74 20.17
C LEU A 425 12.08 19.44 20.00
N PHE A 426 12.41 18.17 19.81
CA PHE A 426 13.76 17.71 19.48
C PHE A 426 13.90 17.52 17.96
N ASP A 427 15.08 17.78 17.41
CA ASP A 427 15.39 17.46 16.01
C ASP A 427 15.87 16.00 15.85
N TYR A 428 16.25 15.63 14.62
CA TYR A 428 16.68 14.27 14.29
C TYR A 428 18.07 13.90 14.86
N LYS A 429 18.82 14.89 15.38
CA LYS A 429 20.12 14.73 16.05
C LYS A 429 20.02 14.87 17.56
N ASP A 430 18.81 14.68 18.10
CA ASP A 430 18.48 14.74 19.52
C ASP A 430 18.63 16.13 20.16
N GLN A 431 18.82 17.19 19.37
CA GLN A 431 18.99 18.54 19.88
C GLN A 431 17.62 19.17 20.20
N LEU A 432 17.47 19.76 21.39
CA LEU A 432 16.31 20.59 21.71
C LEU A 432 16.32 21.85 20.83
N LYS A 433 15.24 22.09 20.09
CA LYS A 433 15.15 23.20 19.15
C LYS A 433 15.07 24.54 19.89
N THR A 434 15.82 25.52 19.39
CA THR A 434 15.81 26.93 19.81
C THR A 434 15.68 27.86 18.61
N GLY A 435 15.27 29.10 18.84
CA GLY A 435 15.12 30.15 17.83
C GLY A 435 13.77 30.14 17.11
N GLU A 436 13.65 30.99 16.08
CA GLU A 436 12.42 31.20 15.33
C GLU A 436 12.08 30.02 14.40
N ARG A 437 10.78 29.74 14.27
CA ARG A 437 10.23 28.71 13.38
C ARG A 437 8.97 29.25 12.72
N CYS A 438 8.92 29.18 11.38
CA CYS A 438 7.73 29.44 10.61
C CYS A 438 7.04 28.11 10.28
N LEU A 439 5.85 27.90 10.82
CA LEU A 439 5.05 26.69 10.68
C LEU A 439 3.93 26.93 9.68
N TYR A 440 4.10 26.47 8.43
CA TYR A 440 3.00 26.43 7.46
C TYR A 440 2.01 25.34 7.88
N MET A 441 0.76 25.76 8.04
CA MET A 441 -0.32 24.99 8.66
C MET A 441 -1.10 24.16 7.64
N TRP A 442 -1.69 23.08 8.13
CA TRP A 442 -2.63 22.23 7.40
C TRP A 442 -4.06 22.69 7.67
N PRO A 443 -4.95 22.70 6.67
CA PRO A 443 -6.35 23.03 6.90
C PRO A 443 -7.00 22.01 7.82
N SER A 444 -7.86 22.47 8.72
CA SER A 444 -8.66 21.60 9.58
C SER A 444 -9.84 21.04 8.80
N VAL A 445 -10.06 19.73 8.91
CA VAL A 445 -11.24 19.06 8.34
C VAL A 445 -12.27 18.90 9.46
N PRO A 446 -13.51 19.38 9.30
CA PRO A 446 -14.54 19.18 10.31
C PRO A 446 -14.90 17.68 10.39
N ASP A 447 -14.53 17.05 11.50
CA ASP A 447 -14.81 15.65 11.81
C ASP A 447 -15.82 15.55 12.97
N GLU A 448 -16.54 14.43 13.08
CA GLU A 448 -17.53 14.13 14.11
C GLU A 448 -16.96 14.27 15.54
N LYS A 449 -15.65 14.03 15.71
CA LYS A 449 -14.97 14.09 17.01
C LYS A 449 -14.70 15.49 17.54
N GLY A 450 -14.67 16.52 16.68
CA GLY A 450 -14.50 17.91 17.09
C GLY A 450 -13.37 18.18 18.09
N GLU A 451 -12.26 17.44 18.01
CA GLU A 451 -11.11 17.62 18.94
C GLU A 451 -10.47 19.01 18.76
N LEU A 452 -9.95 19.57 19.85
CA LEU A 452 -9.37 20.92 19.85
C LEU A 452 -8.01 21.01 19.13
N LEU A 453 -7.30 19.90 19.01
CA LEU A 453 -5.97 19.79 18.41
C LEU A 453 -5.92 18.51 17.59
N ASN A 454 -4.94 18.38 16.70
CA ASN A 454 -4.75 17.19 15.89
C ASN A 454 -3.36 16.55 16.14
N PRO A 455 -3.13 15.92 17.31
CA PRO A 455 -1.81 15.43 17.71
C PRO A 455 -1.29 14.24 16.88
N THR A 456 -2.21 13.51 16.23
CA THR A 456 -1.89 12.38 15.34
C THR A 456 -1.49 12.82 13.93
N GLY A 457 -1.75 14.09 13.57
CA GLY A 457 -1.35 14.66 12.30
C GLY A 457 0.17 14.77 12.13
N THR A 458 0.62 14.82 10.88
CA THR A 458 2.05 14.91 10.51
C THR A 458 2.74 16.09 11.19
N VAL A 459 4.02 15.91 11.52
CA VAL A 459 4.92 16.96 12.02
C VAL A 459 5.64 17.72 10.91
N ARG A 460 5.49 17.29 9.66
CA ARG A 460 6.08 17.99 8.51
C ARG A 460 5.22 19.22 8.19
N SER A 461 5.88 20.35 8.00
CA SER A 461 5.19 21.60 7.62
C SER A 461 4.54 21.46 6.24
N ASN A 462 3.44 22.19 6.02
CA ASN A 462 2.72 22.16 4.75
C ASN A 462 3.63 22.66 3.60
N PRO A 463 3.89 21.86 2.55
CA PRO A 463 4.76 22.27 1.45
C PRO A 463 4.15 23.38 0.58
N ASN A 464 2.87 23.73 0.77
CA ASN A 464 2.24 24.88 0.11
C ASN A 464 2.59 26.22 0.78
N THR A 465 3.87 26.58 0.80
CA THR A 465 4.36 27.79 1.48
C THR A 465 3.83 29.10 0.88
N ASP A 466 3.43 29.08 -0.39
CA ASP A 466 2.92 30.24 -1.11
C ASP A 466 1.54 30.70 -0.64
N SER A 467 0.61 29.79 -0.39
CA SER A 467 -0.78 30.16 -0.07
C SER A 467 -1.31 29.62 1.26
N ALA A 468 -0.61 28.68 1.91
CA ALA A 468 -1.05 28.17 3.21
C ALA A 468 -0.86 29.21 4.32
N ALA A 469 -1.78 29.19 5.29
CA ALA A 469 -1.62 29.96 6.52
C ALA A 469 -0.35 29.53 7.25
N ALA A 470 0.33 30.46 7.89
CA ALA A 470 1.55 30.20 8.65
C ALA A 470 1.47 30.76 10.07
N LEU A 471 2.15 30.11 11.01
CA LEU A 471 2.40 30.61 12.36
C LEU A 471 3.89 30.78 12.59
N LEU A 472 4.31 31.98 12.97
CA LEU A 472 5.66 32.29 13.41
C LEU A 472 5.72 32.16 14.94
N ILE A 473 6.62 31.30 15.41
CA ILE A 473 6.88 31.07 16.82
C ILE A 473 8.38 31.21 17.12
N CYS A 474 8.75 31.47 18.37
CA CYS A 474 10.12 31.41 18.83
C CYS A 474 10.25 30.46 20.02
N LEU A 475 11.21 29.54 19.93
CA LEU A 475 11.62 28.68 21.04
C LEU A 475 12.76 29.37 21.78
N PRO A 476 12.64 29.64 23.09
CA PRO A 476 13.62 30.42 23.83
C PRO A 476 14.97 29.69 23.92
N GLU A 477 16.04 30.47 24.08
CA GLU A 477 17.33 29.91 24.48
C GLU A 477 17.26 29.38 25.92
N VAL A 478 17.62 28.11 26.09
CA VAL A 478 17.58 27.41 27.40
C VAL A 478 18.95 27.35 28.08
N ALA A 479 20.03 27.48 27.31
CA ALA A 479 21.42 27.38 27.75
C ALA A 479 22.33 28.09 26.74
N PRO A 480 23.55 28.50 27.12
CA PRO A 480 24.52 29.14 26.20
C PRO A 480 25.09 28.18 25.14
N HIS A 481 24.91 26.87 25.31
CA HIS A 481 25.36 25.82 24.40
C HIS A 481 24.16 24.96 24.00
N PRO A 482 24.19 24.28 22.84
CA PRO A 482 23.13 23.38 22.42
C PRO A 482 22.91 22.26 23.44
N VAL A 483 21.63 21.95 23.68
CA VAL A 483 21.19 20.94 24.64
C VAL A 483 20.68 19.74 23.87
N TYR A 484 21.14 18.56 24.25
CA TYR A 484 20.75 17.29 23.64
C TYR A 484 19.96 16.44 24.62
N TYR A 485 19.05 15.63 24.08
CA TYR A 485 18.43 14.56 24.85
C TYR A 485 19.52 13.61 25.37
N PRO A 486 19.43 13.12 26.62
CA PRO A 486 20.45 12.25 27.18
C PRO A 486 20.66 10.98 26.35
N ALA A 487 21.92 10.60 26.17
CA ALA A 487 22.27 9.34 25.50
C ALA A 487 21.81 8.13 26.34
N LEU A 488 21.63 6.98 25.67
CA LEU A 488 21.11 5.77 26.28
C LEU A 488 21.87 5.37 27.55
N GLU A 489 23.20 5.54 27.61
CA GLU A 489 24.01 5.20 28.78
C GLU A 489 23.55 5.98 30.03
N LYS A 490 23.25 7.28 29.89
CA LYS A 490 22.75 8.11 30.99
C LYS A 490 21.33 7.75 31.41
N ILE A 491 20.50 7.35 30.44
CA ILE A 491 19.13 6.85 30.68
C ILE A 491 19.18 5.59 31.52
N LEU A 492 20.03 4.64 31.16
CA LEU A 492 20.20 3.39 31.92
C LEU A 492 20.84 3.62 33.28
N GLU A 493 21.74 4.60 33.42
CA GLU A 493 22.29 5.01 34.72
C GLU A 493 21.19 5.47 35.67
N LEU A 494 20.31 6.38 35.23
CA LEU A 494 19.19 6.87 36.03
C LEU A 494 18.12 5.80 36.29
N GLY A 495 17.81 4.97 35.28
CA GLY A 495 16.74 3.96 35.35
C GLY A 495 17.00 2.79 36.31
N ARG A 496 18.24 2.57 36.75
CA ARG A 496 18.60 1.47 37.67
C ARG A 496 18.19 1.68 39.13
N HIS A 497 17.93 2.92 39.55
CA HIS A 497 17.80 3.29 40.96
C HIS A 497 16.43 3.01 41.61
N SER A 498 15.81 1.84 41.36
CA SER A 498 14.54 1.48 41.99
C SER A 498 14.61 0.19 42.80
N GLU A 499 14.08 0.22 44.02
CA GLU A 499 13.97 -0.94 44.92
C GLU A 499 12.87 -1.89 44.44
N CYS A 500 13.17 -3.18 44.34
CA CYS A 500 12.18 -4.22 44.05
C CYS A 500 11.32 -4.46 45.30
N VAL A 501 10.02 -4.18 45.23
CA VAL A 501 9.06 -4.42 46.31
C VAL A 501 8.29 -5.71 46.00
N HIS A 502 8.56 -6.79 46.72
CA HIS A 502 7.78 -8.03 46.62
C HIS A 502 6.49 -7.91 47.45
N VAL A 503 5.32 -7.99 46.80
CA VAL A 503 4.01 -7.96 47.45
C VAL A 503 3.08 -9.03 46.87
N THR A 504 2.76 -10.06 47.65
CA THR A 504 2.05 -11.27 47.18
C THR A 504 0.54 -11.10 46.92
N GLU A 505 -0.14 -10.16 47.59
CA GLU A 505 -1.61 -9.96 47.42
C GLU A 505 -1.94 -9.16 46.15
N GLU A 506 -1.00 -8.34 45.68
CA GLU A 506 -1.18 -7.46 44.52
C GLU A 506 -0.95 -8.20 43.17
N GLU A 507 -0.27 -9.35 43.18
CA GLU A 507 -0.03 -10.20 42.00
C GLU A 507 -1.32 -10.79 41.42
N LEU A 508 -2.27 -11.18 42.29
CA LEU A 508 -3.56 -11.72 41.84
C LEU A 508 -4.40 -10.65 41.14
N GLN A 509 -4.38 -9.41 41.67
CA GLN A 509 -5.07 -8.27 41.06
C GLN A 509 -4.44 -7.88 39.72
N LEU A 510 -3.09 -7.92 39.62
CA LEU A 510 -2.39 -7.68 38.35
C LEU A 510 -2.83 -8.68 37.29
N ARG A 511 -2.92 -9.97 37.64
CA ARG A 511 -3.40 -11.01 36.73
C ARG A 511 -4.82 -10.74 36.24
N GLU A 512 -5.74 -10.40 37.15
CA GLU A 512 -7.12 -10.06 36.78
C GLU A 512 -7.22 -8.83 35.85
N ILE A 513 -6.37 -7.83 36.06
CA ILE A 513 -6.32 -6.62 35.22
C ILE A 513 -5.81 -6.96 33.81
N LEU A 514 -4.71 -7.71 33.72
CA LEU A 514 -4.06 -8.02 32.44
C LEU A 514 -4.82 -9.10 31.63
N GLU A 515 -5.46 -10.06 32.30
CA GLU A 515 -6.27 -11.11 31.68
C GLU A 515 -7.71 -10.64 31.36
N ARG A 516 -8.12 -9.44 31.78
CA ARG A 516 -9.46 -8.89 31.54
C ARG A 516 -9.79 -8.98 30.05
N ARG A 517 -10.72 -9.88 29.69
CA ARG A 517 -11.14 -10.18 28.32
C ARG A 517 -11.92 -9.01 27.73
N GLY A 518 -11.18 -8.06 27.21
CA GLY A 518 -11.66 -6.85 26.58
C GLY A 518 -10.52 -5.86 26.47
N SER A 519 -10.42 -5.19 25.33
CA SER A 519 -9.59 -4.00 25.15
C SER A 519 -10.20 -2.80 25.90
N GLY A 520 -10.43 -2.96 27.21
CA GLY A 520 -10.87 -1.90 28.09
C GLY A 520 -9.66 -1.06 28.49
N GLU A 521 -9.78 0.24 28.33
CA GLU A 521 -8.83 1.22 28.85
C GLU A 521 -8.67 1.01 30.37
N LEU A 522 -7.44 1.08 30.86
CA LEU A 522 -7.14 0.90 32.28
C LEU A 522 -7.62 2.13 33.05
N TYR A 523 -8.26 1.93 34.21
CA TYR A 523 -8.60 3.03 35.11
C TYR A 523 -7.35 3.55 35.82
N GLU A 524 -7.34 4.81 36.26
CA GLU A 524 -6.15 5.44 36.90
C GLU A 524 -5.55 4.64 38.07
N HIS A 525 -6.39 4.04 38.94
CA HIS A 525 -5.90 3.21 40.04
C HIS A 525 -5.24 1.91 39.56
N GLU A 526 -5.68 1.36 38.43
CA GLU A 526 -5.06 0.20 37.79
C GLU A 526 -3.75 0.60 37.12
N LYS A 527 -3.67 1.79 36.52
CA LYS A 527 -2.44 2.32 35.92
C LYS A 527 -1.33 2.42 36.97
N ASP A 528 -1.64 2.99 38.13
CA ASP A 528 -0.68 3.10 39.24
C ASP A 528 -0.24 1.72 39.77
N LEU A 529 -1.14 0.73 39.85
CA LEU A 529 -0.80 -0.63 40.27
C LEU A 529 0.13 -1.33 39.25
N VAL A 530 -0.22 -1.28 37.97
CA VAL A 530 0.59 -1.86 36.88
C VAL A 530 1.98 -1.21 36.83
N TRP A 531 2.08 0.11 37.07
CA TRP A 531 3.38 0.80 37.14
C TRP A 531 4.20 0.38 38.36
N LYS A 532 3.59 0.22 39.54
CA LYS A 532 4.27 -0.29 40.74
C LYS A 532 4.87 -1.67 40.50
N LEU A 533 4.10 -2.57 39.90
CA LEU A 533 4.48 -3.96 39.64
C LEU A 533 5.16 -4.18 38.26
N ARG A 534 5.74 -3.13 37.67
CA ARG A 534 6.35 -3.17 36.32
C ARG A 534 7.41 -4.25 36.10
N HIS A 535 8.15 -4.63 37.14
CA HIS A 535 9.11 -5.73 37.09
C HIS A 535 8.40 -7.10 37.01
N GLU A 536 7.32 -7.29 37.76
CA GLU A 536 6.48 -8.48 37.70
C GLU A 536 5.81 -8.62 36.32
N VAL A 537 5.42 -7.50 35.70
CA VAL A 537 4.89 -7.51 34.32
C VAL A 537 5.95 -8.01 33.34
N GLN A 538 7.20 -7.56 33.45
CA GLN A 538 8.29 -8.03 32.60
C GLN A 538 8.56 -9.53 32.76
N GLU A 539 8.54 -10.03 34.00
CA GLU A 539 8.88 -11.42 34.32
C GLU A 539 7.73 -12.39 33.98
N HIS A 540 6.49 -12.03 34.32
CA HIS A 540 5.35 -12.95 34.26
C HIS A 540 4.38 -12.67 33.10
N PHE A 541 4.32 -11.44 32.57
CA PHE A 541 3.33 -11.02 31.57
C PHE A 541 3.94 -10.21 30.41
N PRO A 542 4.91 -10.76 29.66
CA PRO A 542 5.66 -10.00 28.66
C PRO A 542 4.81 -9.41 27.53
N GLU A 543 3.72 -10.09 27.14
CA GLU A 543 2.77 -9.60 26.13
C GLU A 543 1.99 -8.35 26.57
N ALA A 544 2.00 -8.01 27.86
CA ALA A 544 1.36 -6.82 28.40
C ALA A 544 2.22 -5.54 28.27
N LEU A 545 3.34 -5.57 27.55
CA LEU A 545 4.22 -4.41 27.33
C LEU A 545 3.45 -3.18 26.82
N ALA A 546 2.55 -3.35 25.85
CA ALA A 546 1.73 -2.26 25.31
C ALA A 546 0.91 -1.57 26.40
N ARG A 547 0.32 -2.33 27.32
CA ARG A 547 -0.43 -1.78 28.47
C ARG A 547 0.52 -1.05 29.42
N LEU A 548 1.68 -1.62 29.73
CA LEU A 548 2.65 -0.99 30.63
C LEU A 548 3.19 0.34 30.06
N LEU A 549 3.39 0.41 28.74
CA LEU A 549 3.79 1.65 28.05
C LEU A 549 2.73 2.75 28.14
N LEU A 550 1.44 2.39 28.06
CA LEU A 550 0.33 3.33 28.20
C LEU A 550 0.18 3.87 29.64
N VAL A 551 0.56 3.09 30.66
CA VAL A 551 0.49 3.57 32.07
C VAL A 551 1.69 4.43 32.47
N THR A 552 2.77 4.40 31.68
CA THR A 552 4.00 5.13 31.98
C THR A 552 3.74 6.64 31.92
N LYS A 553 4.18 7.36 32.95
CA LYS A 553 4.04 8.83 33.02
C LYS A 553 5.14 9.48 32.17
N TRP A 554 4.87 9.61 30.86
CA TRP A 554 5.80 10.17 29.88
C TRP A 554 6.19 11.63 30.11
N ASN A 555 5.53 12.33 31.02
CA ASN A 555 5.85 13.68 31.48
C ASN A 555 6.74 13.71 32.73
N LYS A 556 7.42 12.59 33.05
CA LYS A 556 8.40 12.49 34.14
C LYS A 556 9.62 11.73 33.65
N HIS A 557 10.77 12.39 33.60
CA HIS A 557 11.98 11.76 33.03
C HIS A 557 12.50 10.57 33.85
N GLU A 558 12.26 10.54 35.17
CA GLU A 558 12.60 9.42 36.04
C GLU A 558 11.81 8.14 35.68
N ASP A 559 10.49 8.27 35.49
CA ASP A 559 9.62 7.15 35.11
C ASP A 559 9.98 6.67 33.70
N VAL A 560 10.21 7.59 32.76
CA VAL A 560 10.65 7.25 31.40
C VAL A 560 11.99 6.50 31.42
N ALA A 561 12.97 6.92 32.23
CA ALA A 561 14.26 6.24 32.32
C ALA A 561 14.12 4.80 32.86
N GLN A 562 13.25 4.57 33.85
CA GLN A 562 12.97 3.23 34.37
C GLN A 562 12.25 2.35 33.35
N MET A 563 11.27 2.88 32.62
CA MET A 563 10.60 2.14 31.55
C MET A 563 11.59 1.76 30.45
N LEU A 564 12.43 2.70 29.99
CA LEU A 564 13.44 2.41 28.96
C LEU A 564 14.49 1.40 29.43
N TYR A 565 14.83 1.40 30.72
CA TYR A 565 15.66 0.37 31.33
C TYR A 565 15.01 -1.02 31.22
N LEU A 566 13.73 -1.16 31.60
CA LEU A 566 12.97 -2.41 31.45
C LEU A 566 12.90 -2.84 29.98
N LEU A 567 12.62 -1.90 29.07
CA LEU A 567 12.48 -2.17 27.65
C LEU A 567 13.76 -2.75 27.03
N CYS A 568 14.93 -2.27 27.47
CA CYS A 568 16.22 -2.76 26.98
C CYS A 568 16.47 -4.23 27.32
N SER A 569 15.94 -4.72 28.44
CA SER A 569 16.02 -6.14 28.85
C SER A 569 14.71 -6.90 28.63
N TRP A 570 13.73 -6.32 27.94
CA TRP A 570 12.42 -6.96 27.73
C TRP A 570 12.55 -8.20 26.85
N PRO A 571 11.88 -9.31 27.20
CA PRO A 571 11.88 -10.50 26.36
C PRO A 571 11.22 -10.21 25.01
N GLU A 572 11.75 -10.79 23.94
CA GLU A 572 11.24 -10.53 22.60
C GLU A 572 9.78 -10.99 22.42
N LEU A 573 8.94 -10.18 21.77
CA LEU A 573 7.51 -10.46 21.66
C LEU A 573 7.12 -11.20 20.38
N PRO A 574 5.95 -11.85 20.35
CA PRO A 574 5.34 -12.32 19.12
C PRO A 574 5.10 -11.18 18.12
N VAL A 575 5.03 -11.52 16.83
CA VAL A 575 4.75 -10.59 15.74
C VAL A 575 3.47 -9.79 15.99
N LEU A 576 2.41 -10.47 16.47
CA LEU A 576 1.11 -9.87 16.75
C LEU A 576 1.21 -8.68 17.70
N SER A 577 1.91 -8.85 18.83
CA SER A 577 2.11 -7.80 19.82
C SER A 577 3.04 -6.69 19.31
N ALA A 578 4.04 -7.04 18.51
CA ALA A 578 4.94 -6.06 17.91
C ALA A 578 4.25 -5.14 16.89
N LEU A 579 3.23 -5.63 16.18
CA LEU A 579 2.42 -4.80 15.27
C LEU A 579 1.64 -3.71 16.03
N GLU A 580 1.12 -4.01 17.22
CA GLU A 580 0.43 -3.03 18.07
C GLU A 580 1.35 -1.85 18.46
N LEU A 581 2.61 -2.16 18.75
CA LEU A 581 3.63 -1.17 19.16
C LEU A 581 4.05 -0.20 18.05
N LEU A 582 3.59 -0.38 16.82
CA LEU A 582 3.81 0.56 15.71
C LEU A 582 2.67 1.58 15.53
N ASP A 583 1.61 1.49 16.33
CA ASP A 583 0.51 2.45 16.31
C ASP A 583 0.95 3.82 16.87
N PHE A 584 0.24 4.90 16.52
CA PHE A 584 0.58 6.27 16.94
C PHE A 584 0.60 6.48 18.47
N SER A 585 0.02 5.54 19.22
CA SER A 585 0.03 5.51 20.69
C SER A 585 1.43 5.29 21.27
N PHE A 586 2.36 4.74 20.48
CA PHE A 586 3.70 4.35 20.92
C PHE A 586 4.80 5.08 20.11
N PRO A 587 4.90 6.41 20.24
CA PRO A 587 5.81 7.20 19.39
C PRO A 587 7.30 7.07 19.77
N ASP A 588 7.63 6.52 20.95
CA ASP A 588 9.01 6.46 21.46
C ASP A 588 9.94 5.63 20.55
N CYS A 589 11.13 6.16 20.28
CA CYS A 589 12.06 5.55 19.33
C CYS A 589 12.60 4.18 19.80
N HIS A 590 12.72 3.93 21.11
CA HIS A 590 13.16 2.64 21.64
C HIS A 590 12.05 1.60 21.54
N VAL A 591 10.79 2.01 21.70
CA VAL A 591 9.61 1.16 21.50
C VAL A 591 9.51 0.74 20.04
N GLY A 592 9.63 1.70 19.11
CA GLY A 592 9.68 1.40 17.68
C GLY A 592 10.85 0.47 17.33
N SER A 593 12.05 0.71 17.85
CA SER A 593 13.22 -0.15 17.66
C SER A 593 12.99 -1.59 18.17
N PHE A 594 12.38 -1.74 19.35
CA PHE A 594 12.01 -3.03 19.92
C PHE A 594 10.95 -3.77 19.08
N ALA A 595 9.94 -3.05 18.59
CA ALA A 595 8.94 -3.59 17.69
C ALA A 595 9.59 -4.11 16.40
N ILE A 596 10.47 -3.32 15.77
CA ILE A 596 11.20 -3.73 14.56
C ILE A 596 12.10 -4.94 14.83
N LYS A 597 12.80 -4.99 15.97
CA LYS A 597 13.58 -6.17 16.36
C LYS A 597 12.72 -7.44 16.33
N SER A 598 11.51 -7.38 16.89
CA SER A 598 10.56 -8.51 16.90
C SER A 598 10.03 -8.84 15.50
N LEU A 599 9.78 -7.81 14.67
CA LEU A 599 9.32 -8.00 13.29
C LEU A 599 10.39 -8.55 12.34
N ARG A 600 11.68 -8.51 12.69
CA ARG A 600 12.74 -9.17 11.90
C ARG A 600 12.56 -10.69 11.80
N LYS A 601 11.76 -11.30 12.69
CA LYS A 601 11.36 -12.71 12.62
C LYS A 601 10.34 -13.01 11.52
N LEU A 602 9.61 -12.00 11.01
CA LEU A 602 8.61 -12.18 9.97
C LEU A 602 9.22 -12.86 8.75
N THR A 603 8.55 -13.92 8.27
CA THR A 603 8.82 -14.47 6.93
C THR A 603 8.47 -13.43 5.85
N ASP A 604 8.99 -13.60 4.64
CA ASP A 604 8.64 -12.70 3.53
C ASP A 604 7.14 -12.77 3.18
N ASP A 605 6.51 -13.94 3.33
CA ASP A 605 5.08 -14.12 3.06
C ASP A 605 4.20 -13.41 4.10
N GLU A 606 4.52 -13.55 5.39
CA GLU A 606 3.79 -12.83 6.45
C GLU A 606 4.03 -11.32 6.34
N LEU A 607 5.26 -10.89 6.06
CA LEU A 607 5.56 -9.48 5.82
C LEU A 607 4.74 -8.93 4.65
N PHE A 608 4.63 -9.67 3.55
CA PHE A 608 3.82 -9.28 2.41
C PHE A 608 2.34 -9.10 2.79
N GLN A 609 1.81 -9.98 3.65
CA GLN A 609 0.44 -9.90 4.13
C GLN A 609 0.15 -8.67 4.99
N TYR A 610 1.17 -8.01 5.57
CA TYR A 610 1.05 -6.82 6.42
C TYR A 610 1.69 -5.57 5.81
N LEU A 611 2.26 -5.68 4.59
CA LEU A 611 3.06 -4.63 3.96
C LEU A 611 2.30 -3.31 3.83
N LEU A 612 1.01 -3.37 3.50
CA LEU A 612 0.16 -2.19 3.41
C LEU A 612 0.17 -1.42 4.74
N GLN A 613 -0.10 -2.08 5.86
CA GLN A 613 -0.16 -1.46 7.19
C GLN A 613 1.21 -0.88 7.59
N LEU A 614 2.29 -1.61 7.33
CA LEU A 614 3.64 -1.15 7.65
C LEU A 614 4.04 0.09 6.84
N VAL A 615 3.59 0.22 5.59
CA VAL A 615 3.78 1.45 4.80
C VAL A 615 2.95 2.60 5.38
N GLN A 616 1.72 2.34 5.84
CA GLN A 616 0.86 3.39 6.40
C GLN A 616 1.41 3.97 7.71
N VAL A 617 1.97 3.15 8.60
CA VAL A 617 2.48 3.63 9.90
C VAL A 617 3.76 4.47 9.78
N LEU A 618 4.46 4.45 8.63
CA LEU A 618 5.52 5.43 8.31
C LEU A 618 5.03 6.89 8.39
N LYS A 619 3.72 7.11 8.32
CA LYS A 619 3.09 8.43 8.47
C LYS A 619 3.12 8.93 9.92
N TYR A 620 3.22 8.04 10.89
CA TYR A 620 3.33 8.38 12.31
C TYR A 620 4.77 8.64 12.75
N GLU A 621 5.74 8.18 11.96
CA GLU A 621 7.16 8.40 12.22
C GLU A 621 7.51 9.88 12.22
N SER A 622 8.29 10.28 13.24
CA SER A 622 8.63 11.70 13.45
C SER A 622 9.77 12.18 12.56
N TYR A 623 10.75 11.31 12.29
CA TYR A 623 11.94 11.62 11.48
C TYR A 623 12.01 10.77 10.21
N LEU A 624 12.75 11.23 9.21
CA LEU A 624 12.91 10.53 7.94
C LEU A 624 13.66 9.20 8.11
N ASP A 625 14.80 9.24 8.79
CA ASP A 625 15.63 8.07 9.09
C ASP A 625 15.11 7.39 10.36
N CYS A 626 14.35 6.30 10.19
CA CYS A 626 13.81 5.49 11.28
C CYS A 626 14.02 3.99 11.03
N GLU A 627 13.98 3.19 12.09
CA GLU A 627 14.21 1.73 12.03
C GLU A 627 13.21 1.03 11.10
N LEU A 628 11.95 1.47 11.08
CA LEU A 628 10.93 0.90 10.19
C LEU A 628 11.27 1.15 8.72
N THR A 629 11.70 2.37 8.37
CA THR A 629 12.11 2.69 6.98
C THR A 629 13.28 1.81 6.56
N LYS A 630 14.29 1.68 7.44
CA LYS A 630 15.46 0.84 7.15
C LYS A 630 15.09 -0.63 7.02
N PHE A 631 14.21 -1.15 7.87
CA PHE A 631 13.70 -2.52 7.79
C PHE A 631 12.95 -2.78 6.47
N LEU A 632 12.02 -1.90 6.10
CA LEU A 632 11.25 -2.08 4.85
C LEU A 632 12.14 -2.00 3.61
N LEU A 633 13.11 -1.07 3.56
CA LEU A 633 14.08 -1.00 2.47
C LEU A 633 14.96 -2.26 2.41
N ASP A 634 15.44 -2.75 3.54
CA ASP A 634 16.25 -3.98 3.61
C ASP A 634 15.49 -5.17 3.03
N ARG A 635 14.22 -5.36 3.44
CA ARG A 635 13.36 -6.44 2.94
C ARG A 635 13.01 -6.29 1.46
N ALA A 636 12.71 -5.08 1.00
CA ALA A 636 12.45 -4.79 -0.41
C ALA A 636 13.66 -5.03 -1.32
N LEU A 637 14.88 -4.83 -0.80
CA LEU A 637 16.12 -5.06 -1.54
C LEU A 637 16.57 -6.53 -1.49
N ALA A 638 16.06 -7.32 -0.55
CA ALA A 638 16.28 -8.76 -0.46
C ALA A 638 15.26 -9.58 -1.26
N ASN A 639 14.05 -9.05 -1.46
CA ASN A 639 12.96 -9.73 -2.14
C ASN A 639 12.24 -8.79 -3.12
N ARG A 640 12.35 -9.07 -4.43
CA ARG A 640 11.80 -8.22 -5.51
C ARG A 640 10.28 -8.12 -5.48
N LYS A 641 9.56 -9.15 -5.02
CA LYS A 641 8.09 -9.10 -4.87
C LYS A 641 7.70 -8.07 -3.81
N ILE A 642 8.34 -8.10 -2.64
CA ILE A 642 8.13 -7.10 -1.59
C ILE A 642 8.50 -5.70 -2.12
N GLY A 643 9.66 -5.56 -2.79
CA GLY A 643 10.07 -4.29 -3.38
C GLY A 643 9.09 -3.74 -4.42
N HIS A 644 8.47 -4.61 -5.20
CA HIS A 644 7.46 -4.23 -6.18
C HIS A 644 6.23 -3.59 -5.55
N PHE A 645 5.65 -4.23 -4.54
CA PHE A 645 4.46 -3.70 -3.87
C PHE A 645 4.79 -2.53 -2.93
N LEU A 646 5.98 -2.52 -2.30
CA LEU A 646 6.45 -1.36 -1.54
C LEU A 646 6.52 -0.13 -2.44
N PHE A 647 7.07 -0.27 -3.65
CA PHE A 647 7.09 0.80 -4.64
C PHE A 647 5.68 1.31 -4.94
N TRP A 648 4.73 0.44 -5.29
CA TRP A 648 3.39 0.86 -5.68
C TRP A 648 2.58 1.46 -4.52
N HIS A 649 2.70 0.93 -3.30
CA HIS A 649 2.06 1.52 -2.13
C HIS A 649 2.56 2.94 -1.87
N LEU A 650 3.88 3.17 -1.90
CA LEU A 650 4.45 4.52 -1.75
C LEU A 650 4.09 5.42 -2.94
N ARG A 651 4.22 4.91 -4.18
CA ARG A 651 4.00 5.66 -5.42
C ARG A 651 2.56 6.13 -5.57
N SER A 652 1.61 5.33 -5.11
CA SER A 652 0.17 5.65 -5.16
C SER A 652 -0.18 6.89 -4.33
N GLU A 653 0.58 7.18 -3.26
CA GLU A 653 0.35 8.29 -2.35
C GLU A 653 1.28 9.50 -2.58
N MET A 654 2.08 9.51 -3.65
CA MET A 654 2.96 10.66 -3.99
C MET A 654 2.18 11.96 -4.27
N HIS A 655 0.90 11.86 -4.60
CA HIS A 655 0.01 13.02 -4.76
C HIS A 655 -0.38 13.67 -3.41
N VAL A 656 -0.20 12.96 -2.28
CA VAL A 656 -0.59 13.42 -0.95
C VAL A 656 0.53 14.28 -0.34
N PRO A 657 0.33 15.61 -0.17
CA PRO A 657 1.43 16.51 0.18
C PRO A 657 2.09 16.23 1.54
N SER A 658 1.35 15.64 2.48
CA SER A 658 1.84 15.33 3.83
C SER A 658 2.91 14.23 3.86
N VAL A 659 2.97 13.39 2.83
CA VAL A 659 3.90 12.25 2.73
C VAL A 659 4.80 12.30 1.49
N ALA A 660 4.49 13.13 0.49
CA ALA A 660 5.22 13.21 -0.78
C ALA A 660 6.74 13.37 -0.60
N LEU A 661 7.20 14.12 0.40
CA LEU A 661 8.63 14.23 0.73
C LEU A 661 9.18 12.89 1.25
N ARG A 662 8.61 12.35 2.33
CA ARG A 662 9.07 11.10 2.94
C ARG A 662 9.06 9.95 1.93
N PHE A 663 7.94 9.74 1.25
CA PHE A 663 7.77 8.63 0.31
C PHE A 663 8.65 8.82 -0.92
N GLY A 664 8.81 10.04 -1.42
CA GLY A 664 9.71 10.35 -2.53
C GLY A 664 11.17 10.00 -2.23
N LEU A 665 11.64 10.30 -1.02
CA LEU A 665 13.00 9.98 -0.58
C LEU A 665 13.23 8.46 -0.41
N ILE A 666 12.24 7.73 0.12
CA ILE A 666 12.30 6.27 0.23
C ILE A 666 12.30 5.63 -1.18
N LEU A 667 11.46 6.14 -2.09
CA LEU A 667 11.41 5.70 -3.48
C LEU A 667 12.73 5.96 -4.21
N GLU A 668 13.37 7.12 -4.00
CA GLU A 668 14.71 7.42 -4.55
C GLU A 668 15.71 6.35 -4.11
N ALA A 669 15.81 6.07 -2.80
CA ALA A 669 16.74 5.09 -2.27
C ALA A 669 16.46 3.67 -2.80
N TYR A 670 15.20 3.24 -2.81
CA TYR A 670 14.79 1.94 -3.34
C TYR A 670 15.17 1.78 -4.82
N CYS A 671 14.91 2.80 -5.64
CA CYS A 671 15.24 2.78 -7.06
C CYS A 671 16.75 2.61 -7.29
N ARG A 672 17.59 3.35 -6.55
CA ARG A 672 19.06 3.20 -6.62
C ARG A 672 19.54 1.79 -6.27
N GLY A 673 18.87 1.11 -5.34
CA GLY A 673 19.17 -0.29 -4.97
C GLY A 673 18.50 -1.36 -5.86
N SER A 674 17.70 -0.94 -6.85
CA SER A 674 16.83 -1.82 -7.65
C SER A 674 16.81 -1.44 -9.14
N THR A 675 17.96 -1.02 -9.68
CA THR A 675 18.11 -0.53 -11.05
C THR A 675 17.53 -1.44 -12.13
N HIS A 676 17.58 -2.75 -11.94
CA HIS A 676 16.95 -3.68 -12.87
C HIS A 676 15.42 -3.59 -12.83
N HIS A 677 14.84 -3.65 -11.64
CA HIS A 677 13.39 -3.56 -11.45
C HIS A 677 12.86 -2.17 -11.83
N MET A 678 13.67 -1.11 -11.75
CA MET A 678 13.29 0.22 -12.26
C MET A 678 12.85 0.17 -13.72
N LYS A 679 13.52 -0.60 -14.60
CA LYS A 679 13.12 -0.72 -16.02
C LYS A 679 11.71 -1.29 -16.17
N VAL A 680 11.38 -2.28 -15.34
CA VAL A 680 10.02 -2.87 -15.30
C VAL A 680 9.00 -1.85 -14.80
N LEU A 681 9.31 -1.16 -13.69
CA LEU A 681 8.44 -0.14 -13.12
C LEU A 681 8.21 1.05 -14.08
N MET A 682 9.23 1.42 -14.87
CA MET A 682 9.10 2.45 -15.90
C MET A 682 8.11 2.04 -16.99
N LYS A 683 8.25 0.82 -17.55
CA LYS A 683 7.28 0.30 -18.53
C LYS A 683 5.85 0.29 -17.96
N GLN A 684 5.70 -0.13 -16.70
CA GLN A 684 4.40 -0.12 -16.03
C GLN A 684 3.84 1.31 -15.86
N GLY A 685 4.67 2.28 -15.47
CA GLY A 685 4.28 3.68 -15.33
C GLY A 685 3.85 4.30 -16.66
N GLU A 686 4.57 3.99 -17.74
CA GLU A 686 4.22 4.42 -19.10
C GLU A 686 2.87 3.84 -19.55
N ALA A 687 2.67 2.53 -19.36
CA ALA A 687 1.39 1.86 -19.66
C ALA A 687 0.23 2.49 -18.88
N LEU A 688 0.39 2.73 -17.58
CA LEU A 688 -0.63 3.36 -16.73
C LEU A 688 -0.95 4.79 -17.16
N SER A 689 0.05 5.55 -17.63
CA SER A 689 -0.14 6.90 -18.17
C SER A 689 -0.98 6.87 -19.46
N LYS A 690 -0.69 5.93 -20.38
CA LYS A 690 -1.50 5.73 -21.60
C LYS A 690 -2.93 5.28 -21.25
N LEU A 691 -3.11 4.38 -20.28
CA LEU A 691 -4.44 3.95 -19.82
C LEU A 691 -5.24 5.11 -19.19
N LYS A 692 -4.58 6.00 -18.45
CA LYS A 692 -5.21 7.20 -17.89
C LYS A 692 -5.74 8.11 -19.00
N ALA A 693 -4.90 8.44 -19.98
CA ALA A 693 -5.28 9.28 -21.12
C ALA A 693 -6.42 8.64 -21.94
N LEU A 694 -6.31 7.33 -22.22
CA LEU A 694 -7.35 6.58 -22.93
C LEU A 694 -8.68 6.56 -22.15
N ASN A 695 -8.64 6.43 -20.83
CA ASN A 695 -9.85 6.44 -20.01
C ASN A 695 -10.52 7.82 -19.95
N ASP A 696 -9.74 8.90 -19.88
CA ASP A 696 -10.27 10.26 -19.97
C ASP A 696 -10.92 10.51 -21.35
N PHE A 697 -10.31 10.02 -22.43
CA PHE A 697 -10.90 10.02 -23.77
C PHE A 697 -12.24 9.27 -23.80
N VAL A 698 -12.29 8.03 -23.28
CA VAL A 698 -13.52 7.23 -23.23
C VAL A 698 -14.61 7.91 -22.40
N LYS A 699 -14.26 8.54 -21.27
CA LYS A 699 -15.21 9.32 -20.45
C LYS A 699 -15.80 10.50 -21.23
N LEU A 700 -14.98 11.21 -22.01
CA LEU A 700 -15.43 12.34 -22.83
C LEU A 700 -16.28 11.87 -24.02
N SER A 701 -15.85 10.82 -24.73
CA SER A 701 -16.56 10.27 -25.88
C SER A 701 -17.91 9.65 -25.48
N SER A 702 -17.96 8.91 -24.36
CA SER A 702 -19.20 8.27 -23.87
C SER A 702 -20.32 9.25 -23.52
N GLN A 703 -19.99 10.54 -23.32
CA GLN A 703 -20.99 11.60 -23.10
C GLN A 703 -21.62 12.10 -24.40
N LYS A 704 -20.97 11.84 -25.55
CA LYS A 704 -21.36 12.36 -26.87
C LYS A 704 -21.87 11.27 -27.80
N THR A 705 -21.27 10.09 -27.75
CA THR A 705 -21.51 8.98 -28.68
C THR A 705 -21.94 7.71 -27.96
N PRO A 706 -22.76 6.85 -28.60
CA PRO A 706 -23.15 5.57 -28.02
C PRO A 706 -21.95 4.64 -27.82
N LYS A 707 -22.12 3.62 -26.97
CA LYS A 707 -21.05 2.68 -26.58
C LYS A 707 -20.33 2.00 -27.76
N PRO A 708 -21.01 1.49 -28.80
CA PRO A 708 -20.33 0.84 -29.92
C PRO A 708 -19.37 1.77 -30.66
N GLN A 709 -19.79 3.02 -30.95
CA GLN A 709 -18.93 4.00 -31.61
C GLN A 709 -17.75 4.40 -30.72
N THR A 710 -17.99 4.59 -29.42
CA THR A 710 -16.92 4.89 -28.45
C THR A 710 -15.91 3.74 -28.35
N LYS A 711 -16.37 2.48 -28.46
CA LYS A 711 -15.50 1.30 -28.47
C LYS A 711 -14.61 1.27 -29.72
N GLU A 712 -15.15 1.56 -30.90
CA GLU A 712 -14.36 1.67 -32.13
C GLU A 712 -13.29 2.77 -32.04
N LEU A 713 -13.67 3.94 -31.51
CA LEU A 713 -12.72 5.04 -31.29
C LEU A 713 -11.63 4.68 -30.27
N MET A 714 -12.00 3.99 -29.19
CA MET A 714 -11.04 3.44 -28.23
C MET A 714 -10.05 2.50 -28.91
N HIS A 715 -10.53 1.60 -29.77
CA HIS A 715 -9.67 0.66 -30.50
C HIS A 715 -8.75 1.36 -31.49
N LEU A 716 -9.23 2.38 -32.20
CA LEU A 716 -8.40 3.19 -33.10
C LEU A 716 -7.26 3.87 -32.33
N CYS A 717 -7.54 4.41 -31.14
CA CYS A 717 -6.51 4.98 -30.27
C CYS A 717 -5.50 3.91 -29.80
N MET A 718 -5.96 2.73 -29.38
CA MET A 718 -5.09 1.65 -28.93
C MET A 718 -4.18 1.08 -30.04
N ARG A 719 -4.63 1.08 -31.30
CA ARG A 719 -3.84 0.59 -32.45
C ARG A 719 -2.73 1.56 -32.89
N GLN A 720 -2.62 2.75 -32.30
CA GLN A 720 -1.50 3.64 -32.55
C GLN A 720 -0.21 3.01 -32.02
N GLU A 721 0.89 3.12 -32.79
CA GLU A 721 2.17 2.48 -32.46
C GLU A 721 2.63 2.77 -31.02
N ALA A 722 2.59 4.03 -30.59
CA ALA A 722 3.02 4.44 -29.25
C ALA A 722 2.11 3.91 -28.13
N TYR A 723 0.82 3.66 -28.40
CA TYR A 723 -0.08 3.03 -27.42
C TYR A 723 0.14 1.53 -27.39
N LEU A 724 0.19 0.87 -28.56
CA LEU A 724 0.32 -0.57 -28.63
C LEU A 724 1.65 -1.05 -28.04
N GLU A 725 2.75 -0.36 -28.31
CA GLU A 725 4.07 -0.69 -27.74
C GLU A 725 4.13 -0.45 -26.23
N ALA A 726 3.59 0.67 -25.75
CA ALA A 726 3.59 0.98 -24.31
C ALA A 726 2.67 0.07 -23.50
N LEU A 727 1.57 -0.40 -24.10
CA LEU A 727 0.62 -1.29 -23.45
C LEU A 727 0.98 -2.77 -23.58
N SER A 728 1.94 -3.16 -24.41
CA SER A 728 2.32 -4.56 -24.65
C SER A 728 3.68 -4.91 -24.02
N HIS A 729 3.94 -6.19 -23.82
CA HIS A 729 5.19 -6.77 -23.29
C HIS A 729 5.70 -6.11 -21.99
N LEU A 730 4.84 -6.10 -20.98
CA LEU A 730 5.16 -5.64 -19.62
C LEU A 730 4.81 -6.68 -18.56
N GLN A 731 5.44 -6.58 -17.39
CA GLN A 731 4.99 -7.34 -16.22
C GLN A 731 3.77 -6.64 -15.62
N SER A 732 2.77 -7.40 -15.18
CA SER A 732 1.58 -6.83 -14.54
C SER A 732 1.94 -6.17 -13.20
N PRO A 733 1.45 -4.94 -12.90
CA PRO A 733 1.59 -4.38 -11.57
C PRO A 733 0.81 -5.14 -10.49
N LEU A 734 -0.26 -5.87 -10.87
CA LEU A 734 -1.03 -6.68 -9.93
C LEU A 734 -0.26 -7.91 -9.44
N ASP A 735 0.64 -8.43 -10.29
CA ASP A 735 1.52 -9.55 -10.01
C ASP A 735 2.69 -9.53 -11.01
N PRO A 736 3.92 -9.20 -10.57
CA PRO A 736 5.07 -9.06 -11.47
C PRO A 736 5.52 -10.38 -12.09
N SER A 737 5.03 -11.54 -11.61
CA SER A 737 5.29 -12.83 -12.26
C SER A 737 4.40 -13.07 -13.49
N THR A 738 3.31 -12.33 -13.63
CA THR A 738 2.41 -12.39 -14.79
C THR A 738 2.89 -11.45 -15.91
N LEU A 739 3.09 -12.00 -17.10
CA LEU A 739 3.43 -11.24 -18.31
C LEU A 739 2.17 -10.81 -19.06
N LEU A 740 2.07 -9.51 -19.30
CA LEU A 740 1.11 -8.89 -20.21
C LEU A 740 1.81 -8.77 -21.56
N ALA A 741 1.69 -9.81 -22.40
CA ALA A 741 2.36 -9.87 -23.70
C ALA A 741 1.61 -9.04 -24.74
N GLU A 742 0.73 -9.63 -25.54
CA GLU A 742 0.03 -8.93 -26.63
C GLU A 742 -1.34 -8.42 -26.19
N VAL A 743 -1.67 -7.17 -26.53
CA VAL A 743 -3.01 -6.59 -26.27
C VAL A 743 -4.01 -7.13 -27.29
N CYS A 744 -5.03 -7.84 -26.82
CA CYS A 744 -6.16 -8.29 -27.64
C CYS A 744 -7.17 -7.14 -27.84
N VAL A 745 -6.85 -6.18 -28.71
CA VAL A 745 -7.63 -4.94 -28.91
C VAL A 745 -9.13 -5.24 -29.13
N GLU A 746 -9.47 -6.24 -29.95
CA GLU A 746 -10.87 -6.60 -30.24
C GLU A 746 -11.69 -7.00 -28.99
N GLN A 747 -11.02 -7.61 -28.02
CA GLN A 747 -11.59 -8.04 -26.74
C GLN A 747 -11.60 -6.92 -25.70
N CYS A 748 -10.86 -5.83 -25.93
CA CYS A 748 -10.83 -4.68 -25.04
C CYS A 748 -12.13 -3.87 -25.17
N THR A 749 -12.61 -3.35 -24.04
CA THR A 749 -13.86 -2.57 -23.96
C THR A 749 -13.86 -1.69 -22.71
N PHE A 750 -14.99 -1.07 -22.39
CA PHE A 750 -15.20 -0.36 -21.13
C PHE A 750 -16.54 -0.74 -20.48
N MET A 751 -16.60 -0.68 -19.15
CA MET A 751 -17.81 -1.02 -18.39
C MET A 751 -18.76 0.18 -18.28
N ASP A 752 -20.05 -0.08 -18.11
CA ASP A 752 -21.09 0.96 -18.13
C ASP A 752 -21.15 1.83 -16.86
N SER A 753 -20.40 1.46 -15.82
CA SER A 753 -20.28 2.18 -14.55
C SER A 753 -19.96 3.67 -14.73
N LYS A 754 -20.24 4.48 -13.69
CA LYS A 754 -20.07 5.95 -13.72
C LYS A 754 -18.69 6.38 -14.22
N MET A 755 -17.64 5.71 -13.75
CA MET A 755 -16.25 6.03 -14.09
C MET A 755 -15.73 5.40 -15.40
N LYS A 756 -16.57 4.66 -16.13
CA LYS A 756 -16.23 4.01 -17.41
C LYS A 756 -14.91 3.22 -17.36
N PRO A 757 -14.71 2.32 -16.39
CA PRO A 757 -13.43 1.61 -16.25
C PRO A 757 -13.13 0.79 -17.51
N LEU A 758 -11.85 0.78 -17.91
CA LEU A 758 -11.38 0.07 -19.09
C LEU A 758 -11.19 -1.40 -18.75
N TRP A 759 -11.63 -2.28 -19.64
CA TRP A 759 -11.40 -3.71 -19.62
C TRP A 759 -10.38 -4.05 -20.69
N ILE A 760 -9.16 -4.40 -20.28
CA ILE A 760 -8.02 -4.64 -21.17
C ILE A 760 -7.66 -6.12 -21.11
N MET A 761 -7.61 -6.76 -22.28
CA MET A 761 -7.33 -8.19 -22.41
C MET A 761 -5.97 -8.40 -23.06
N TYR A 762 -5.25 -9.37 -22.54
CA TYR A 762 -3.95 -9.80 -23.02
C TYR A 762 -3.98 -11.27 -23.41
N SER A 763 -3.13 -11.64 -24.36
CA SER A 763 -2.81 -13.03 -24.71
C SER A 763 -1.34 -13.30 -24.48
N ASN A 764 -1.04 -14.40 -23.79
CA ASN A 764 0.31 -14.93 -23.68
C ASN A 764 0.42 -16.26 -24.45
N GLU A 765 1.14 -16.23 -25.58
CA GLU A 765 1.35 -17.41 -26.43
C GLU A 765 2.15 -18.52 -25.71
N GLU A 766 3.04 -18.16 -24.78
CA GLU A 766 3.87 -19.12 -24.03
C GLU A 766 3.07 -19.97 -23.02
N ALA A 767 1.85 -19.55 -22.69
CA ALA A 767 0.96 -20.25 -21.76
C ALA A 767 -0.05 -21.21 -22.44
N GLY A 768 -0.03 -21.32 -23.77
CA GLY A 768 -0.96 -22.16 -24.55
C GLY A 768 -2.41 -21.63 -24.60
N SER A 769 -3.37 -22.48 -24.96
CA SER A 769 -4.79 -22.11 -25.23
C SER A 769 -5.58 -21.56 -24.03
N GLY A 770 -4.99 -21.53 -22.83
CA GLY A 770 -5.53 -20.94 -21.60
C GLY A 770 -4.90 -19.58 -21.20
N GLY A 771 -3.96 -19.05 -21.99
CA GLY A 771 -3.07 -17.94 -21.63
C GLY A 771 -3.64 -16.53 -21.68
N SER A 772 -4.96 -16.34 -21.58
CA SER A 772 -5.54 -14.98 -21.58
C SER A 772 -5.58 -14.42 -20.16
N VAL A 773 -5.21 -13.15 -20.02
CA VAL A 773 -5.22 -12.40 -18.76
C VAL A 773 -5.97 -11.10 -18.99
N GLY A 774 -6.86 -10.73 -18.07
CA GLY A 774 -7.57 -9.47 -18.13
C GLY A 774 -7.24 -8.57 -16.95
N ILE A 775 -7.19 -7.26 -17.19
CA ILE A 775 -7.12 -6.24 -16.14
C ILE A 775 -8.19 -5.19 -16.37
N ILE A 776 -8.75 -4.69 -15.27
CA ILE A 776 -9.61 -3.53 -15.26
C ILE A 776 -8.79 -2.33 -14.79
N PHE A 777 -8.69 -1.31 -15.64
CA PHE A 777 -8.14 -0.02 -15.24
C PHE A 777 -9.27 0.92 -14.83
N LYS A 778 -9.22 1.42 -13.59
CA LYS A 778 -10.25 2.29 -13.03
C LYS A 778 -9.62 3.61 -12.59
N ASN A 779 -10.24 4.70 -13.02
CA ASN A 779 -9.82 6.07 -12.75
C ASN A 779 -11.05 6.88 -12.31
N GLY A 780 -11.04 7.42 -11.09
CA GLY A 780 -12.12 8.23 -10.52
C GLY A 780 -12.61 7.78 -9.14
N ASP A 781 -12.28 6.57 -8.70
CA ASP A 781 -12.64 6.02 -7.38
C ASP A 781 -11.37 5.69 -6.57
N ASP A 782 -11.41 5.86 -5.24
CA ASP A 782 -10.31 5.48 -4.35
C ASP A 782 -10.33 3.98 -4.07
N LEU A 783 -9.37 3.24 -4.65
CA LEU A 783 -9.29 1.78 -4.54
C LEU A 783 -8.58 1.28 -3.27
N ARG A 784 -8.10 2.18 -2.39
CA ARG A 784 -7.42 1.76 -1.15
C ARG A 784 -8.34 0.99 -0.22
N GLN A 785 -9.64 1.29 -0.22
CA GLN A 785 -10.64 0.59 0.56
C GLN A 785 -10.90 -0.84 0.03
N ASP A 786 -11.07 -1.00 -1.27
CA ASP A 786 -11.19 -2.31 -1.91
C ASP A 786 -9.93 -3.16 -1.67
N MET A 787 -8.74 -2.56 -1.84
CA MET A 787 -7.45 -3.24 -1.58
C MET A 787 -7.37 -3.74 -0.13
N LEU A 788 -7.70 -2.91 0.86
CA LEU A 788 -7.71 -3.31 2.27
C LEU A 788 -8.70 -4.47 2.51
N THR A 789 -9.90 -4.38 1.94
CA THR A 789 -10.94 -5.41 2.11
C THR A 789 -10.49 -6.74 1.50
N LEU A 790 -9.94 -6.72 0.28
CA LEU A 790 -9.41 -7.90 -0.41
C LEU A 790 -8.22 -8.51 0.34
N GLN A 791 -7.32 -7.68 0.88
CA GLN A 791 -6.23 -8.13 1.74
C GLN A 791 -6.76 -8.84 3.00
N MET A 792 -7.81 -8.31 3.64
CA MET A 792 -8.44 -8.96 4.80
C MET A 792 -9.12 -10.28 4.42
N ILE A 793 -9.80 -10.34 3.28
CA ILE A 793 -10.39 -11.59 2.76
C ILE A 793 -9.30 -12.63 2.46
N GLN A 794 -8.17 -12.21 1.89
CA GLN A 794 -7.01 -13.08 1.66
C GLN A 794 -6.45 -13.61 2.99
N LEU A 795 -6.28 -12.75 4.01
CA LEU A 795 -5.84 -13.17 5.33
C LEU A 795 -6.84 -14.16 5.98
N MET A 796 -8.15 -13.92 5.86
CA MET A 796 -9.17 -14.86 6.33
C MET A 796 -9.02 -16.23 5.65
N ASP A 797 -8.81 -16.27 4.34
CA ASP A 797 -8.58 -17.51 3.58
C ASP A 797 -7.31 -18.25 4.04
N VAL A 798 -6.22 -17.51 4.28
CA VAL A 798 -4.97 -18.06 4.83
C VAL A 798 -5.21 -18.71 6.20
N LEU A 799 -5.89 -18.00 7.12
CA LEU A 799 -6.18 -18.51 8.46
C LEU A 799 -7.09 -19.75 8.44
N TRP A 800 -8.10 -19.77 7.56
CA TRP A 800 -8.95 -20.95 7.40
C TRP A 800 -8.18 -22.15 6.84
N LYS A 801 -7.32 -21.93 5.84
CA LYS A 801 -6.48 -22.98 5.25
C LYS A 801 -5.45 -23.55 6.23
N GLN A 802 -4.87 -22.72 7.09
CA GLN A 802 -3.95 -23.17 8.16
C GLN A 802 -4.63 -24.15 9.12
N GLU A 803 -5.93 -23.96 9.38
CA GLU A 803 -6.77 -24.84 10.20
C GLU A 803 -7.40 -26.00 9.40
N GLY A 804 -7.01 -26.19 8.13
CA GLY A 804 -7.50 -27.25 7.25
C GLY A 804 -8.94 -27.07 6.79
N LEU A 805 -9.42 -25.83 6.71
CA LEU A 805 -10.73 -25.46 6.14
C LEU A 805 -10.52 -24.61 4.87
N ASP A 806 -10.57 -25.23 3.70
CA ASP A 806 -10.47 -24.50 2.43
C ASP A 806 -11.85 -24.02 1.98
N LEU A 807 -12.12 -22.71 2.13
CA LEU A 807 -13.39 -22.08 1.76
C LEU A 807 -13.39 -21.49 0.34
N ARG A 808 -12.36 -21.77 -0.48
CA ARG A 808 -12.36 -21.43 -1.91
C ARG A 808 -12.59 -19.94 -2.19
N MET A 809 -11.99 -19.06 -1.37
CA MET A 809 -12.09 -17.61 -1.56
C MET A 809 -11.40 -17.18 -2.86
N THR A 810 -11.88 -16.09 -3.47
CA THR A 810 -11.27 -15.46 -4.65
C THR A 810 -10.90 -14.00 -4.36
N PRO A 811 -9.84 -13.74 -3.56
CA PRO A 811 -9.34 -12.40 -3.31
C PRO A 811 -8.53 -11.92 -4.54
N TYR A 812 -9.24 -11.51 -5.59
CA TYR A 812 -8.62 -11.01 -6.82
C TYR A 812 -7.74 -9.78 -6.56
N GLY A 813 -6.70 -9.60 -7.37
CA GLY A 813 -5.75 -8.49 -7.22
C GLY A 813 -6.45 -7.13 -7.35
N CYS A 814 -6.15 -6.21 -6.44
CA CYS A 814 -6.55 -4.80 -6.52
C CYS A 814 -5.38 -3.93 -6.04
N LEU A 815 -4.92 -3.02 -6.90
CA LEU A 815 -3.74 -2.21 -6.62
C LEU A 815 -3.99 -0.73 -6.98
N PRO A 816 -4.05 0.18 -6.00
CA PRO A 816 -3.96 1.62 -6.24
C PRO A 816 -2.59 1.98 -6.82
N THR A 817 -2.58 2.80 -7.86
CA THR A 817 -1.36 3.23 -8.56
C THR A 817 -1.15 4.75 -8.53
N GLY A 818 -2.14 5.51 -8.08
CA GLY A 818 -2.11 6.97 -8.01
C GLY A 818 -3.37 7.56 -7.38
N ASP A 819 -3.58 8.87 -7.54
CA ASP A 819 -4.78 9.57 -7.05
C ASP A 819 -6.04 9.04 -7.73
N ARG A 820 -6.85 8.27 -6.99
CA ARG A 820 -8.09 7.64 -7.47
C ARG A 820 -7.90 6.83 -8.76
N THR A 821 -6.72 6.26 -8.95
CA THR A 821 -6.39 5.39 -10.08
C THR A 821 -5.85 4.06 -9.59
N GLY A 822 -6.20 2.97 -10.27
CA GLY A 822 -5.58 1.68 -10.03
C GLY A 822 -6.09 0.58 -10.94
N LEU A 823 -5.64 -0.64 -10.62
CA LEU A 823 -5.90 -1.84 -11.37
C LEU A 823 -6.70 -2.83 -10.54
N ILE A 824 -7.58 -3.58 -11.20
CA ILE A 824 -8.30 -4.71 -10.64
C ILE A 824 -8.10 -5.91 -11.57
N GLU A 825 -7.79 -7.07 -11.02
CA GLU A 825 -7.66 -8.31 -11.77
C GLU A 825 -9.02 -8.77 -12.31
N VAL A 826 -9.06 -9.17 -13.58
CA VAL A 826 -10.25 -9.82 -14.14
C VAL A 826 -10.25 -11.30 -13.77
N VAL A 827 -11.27 -11.73 -13.04
CA VAL A 827 -11.56 -13.15 -12.85
C VAL A 827 -12.27 -13.69 -14.09
N LEU A 828 -11.51 -14.31 -15.00
CA LEU A 828 -12.06 -14.89 -16.23
C LEU A 828 -13.05 -16.03 -15.96
N ARG A 829 -13.90 -16.31 -16.95
CA ARG A 829 -14.96 -17.33 -16.90
C ARG A 829 -15.86 -17.14 -15.67
N SER A 830 -16.21 -15.89 -15.40
CA SER A 830 -17.16 -15.52 -14.36
C SER A 830 -18.24 -14.61 -14.93
N ASP A 831 -19.40 -14.61 -14.29
CA ASP A 831 -20.50 -13.72 -14.64
C ASP A 831 -21.23 -13.23 -13.40
N THR A 832 -21.89 -12.08 -13.50
CA THR A 832 -22.70 -11.53 -12.39
C THR A 832 -24.00 -12.32 -12.25
N ILE A 833 -24.55 -12.39 -11.03
CA ILE A 833 -25.87 -13.01 -10.81
C ILE A 833 -26.93 -12.34 -11.69
N ALA A 834 -26.87 -11.02 -11.87
CA ALA A 834 -27.80 -10.27 -12.70
C ALA A 834 -27.80 -10.77 -14.15
N ASN A 835 -26.62 -10.92 -14.76
CA ASN A 835 -26.47 -11.41 -16.14
C ASN A 835 -26.93 -12.87 -16.29
N ILE A 836 -26.63 -13.73 -15.32
CA ILE A 836 -27.05 -15.13 -15.31
C ILE A 836 -28.59 -15.24 -15.29
N GLN A 837 -29.25 -14.38 -14.51
CA GLN A 837 -30.72 -14.33 -14.43
C GLN A 837 -31.35 -13.75 -15.70
N LEU A 838 -30.76 -12.70 -16.29
CA LEU A 838 -31.23 -12.04 -17.51
C LEU A 838 -31.20 -12.96 -18.75
N ASN A 839 -30.14 -13.76 -18.91
CA ASN A 839 -29.90 -14.58 -20.11
C ASN A 839 -30.94 -15.69 -20.37
N LYS A 840 -31.87 -15.98 -19.43
CA LYS A 840 -32.83 -17.10 -19.55
C LYS A 840 -34.31 -16.70 -19.48
N SER A 841 -34.63 -15.41 -19.57
CA SER A 841 -36.02 -14.92 -19.52
C SER A 841 -36.29 -13.86 -20.58
N ASN A 842 -37.34 -14.06 -21.39
CA ASN A 842 -37.78 -13.11 -22.43
C ASN A 842 -38.40 -11.80 -21.88
N MET A 843 -38.42 -11.62 -20.55
CA MET A 843 -38.93 -10.42 -19.85
C MET A 843 -38.08 -10.13 -18.60
N ALA A 844 -37.43 -8.97 -18.54
CA ALA A 844 -36.56 -8.56 -17.42
C ALA A 844 -37.26 -8.60 -16.04
N ALA A 845 -38.58 -8.33 -16.01
CA ALA A 845 -39.37 -8.29 -14.76
C ALA A 845 -39.64 -9.68 -14.14
N THR A 846 -39.64 -10.77 -14.92
CA THR A 846 -39.89 -12.15 -14.42
C THR A 846 -38.60 -12.97 -14.24
N ALA A 847 -37.48 -12.51 -14.80
CA ALA A 847 -36.13 -13.09 -14.70
C ALA A 847 -35.70 -13.41 -13.26
N ALA A 848 -35.83 -12.41 -12.38
CA ALA A 848 -35.40 -12.49 -10.98
C ALA A 848 -36.22 -13.49 -10.15
N PHE A 849 -37.37 -13.97 -10.64
CA PHE A 849 -38.23 -14.92 -9.93
C PHE A 849 -37.95 -16.39 -10.30
N ASN A 850 -37.14 -16.66 -11.33
CA ASN A 850 -36.79 -18.04 -11.70
C ASN A 850 -35.69 -18.59 -10.77
N LYS A 851 -36.12 -19.29 -9.72
CA LYS A 851 -35.25 -19.91 -8.69
C LYS A 851 -34.23 -20.88 -9.29
N ASP A 852 -34.55 -21.49 -10.43
CA ASP A 852 -33.68 -22.49 -11.07
C ASP A 852 -32.67 -21.86 -12.04
N ALA A 853 -32.71 -20.55 -12.32
CA ALA A 853 -31.83 -19.93 -13.32
C ALA A 853 -30.35 -20.15 -13.01
N LEU A 854 -29.95 -19.88 -11.77
CA LEU A 854 -28.57 -20.01 -11.29
C LEU A 854 -28.13 -21.49 -11.28
N LEU A 855 -28.95 -22.39 -10.72
CA LEU A 855 -28.66 -23.82 -10.70
C LEU A 855 -28.60 -24.42 -12.12
N ASN A 856 -29.48 -23.99 -13.03
CA ASN A 856 -29.48 -24.42 -14.42
C ASN A 856 -28.29 -23.87 -15.21
N TRP A 857 -27.79 -22.67 -14.85
CA TRP A 857 -26.54 -22.16 -15.40
C TRP A 857 -25.36 -23.01 -14.94
N LEU A 858 -25.27 -23.34 -13.65
CA LEU A 858 -24.25 -24.25 -13.12
C LEU A 858 -24.29 -25.63 -13.78
N LYS A 859 -25.49 -26.21 -13.95
CA LYS A 859 -25.71 -27.45 -14.70
C LYS A 859 -25.23 -27.37 -16.14
N SER A 860 -25.43 -26.23 -16.81
CA SER A 860 -25.00 -26.05 -18.20
C SER A 860 -23.48 -25.96 -18.34
N LYS A 861 -22.80 -25.43 -17.32
CA LYS A 861 -21.33 -25.33 -17.30
C LYS A 861 -20.65 -26.59 -16.75
N ASN A 862 -21.35 -27.35 -15.91
CA ASN A 862 -20.84 -28.55 -15.24
C ASN A 862 -21.82 -29.73 -15.42
N PRO A 863 -21.82 -30.39 -16.59
CA PRO A 863 -22.70 -31.53 -16.83
C PRO A 863 -22.22 -32.80 -16.10
N GLY A 864 -23.15 -33.69 -15.76
CA GLY A 864 -22.84 -34.99 -15.15
C GLY A 864 -22.23 -34.89 -13.75
N GLU A 865 -21.20 -35.69 -13.46
CA GLU A 865 -20.55 -35.74 -12.15
C GLU A 865 -19.80 -34.45 -11.76
N ALA A 866 -19.51 -33.56 -12.73
CA ALA A 866 -18.89 -32.27 -12.45
C ALA A 866 -19.82 -31.34 -11.65
N LEU A 867 -21.14 -31.55 -11.72
CA LEU A 867 -22.13 -30.72 -11.02
C LEU A 867 -21.98 -30.78 -9.50
N ASP A 868 -21.74 -31.97 -8.94
CA ASP A 868 -21.60 -32.13 -7.49
C ASP A 868 -20.37 -31.37 -6.96
N ARG A 869 -19.28 -31.35 -7.73
CA ARG A 869 -18.09 -30.54 -7.42
C ARG A 869 -18.41 -29.06 -7.49
N ALA A 870 -19.10 -28.61 -8.53
CA ALA A 870 -19.47 -27.20 -8.69
C ALA A 870 -20.41 -26.70 -7.58
N ILE A 871 -21.36 -27.53 -7.13
CA ILE A 871 -22.23 -27.20 -5.99
C ILE A 871 -21.42 -27.16 -4.68
N GLU A 872 -20.45 -28.05 -4.48
CA GLU A 872 -19.57 -27.98 -3.29
C GLU A 872 -18.68 -26.73 -3.31
N GLU A 873 -18.07 -26.37 -4.45
CA GLU A 873 -17.31 -25.13 -4.62
C GLU A 873 -18.19 -23.90 -4.34
N PHE A 874 -19.43 -23.88 -4.84
CA PHE A 874 -20.41 -22.85 -4.51
C PHE A 874 -20.71 -22.80 -3.01
N THR A 875 -20.91 -23.95 -2.37
CA THR A 875 -21.26 -24.04 -0.95
C THR A 875 -20.12 -23.54 -0.05
N LEU A 876 -18.87 -23.94 -0.34
CA LEU A 876 -17.68 -23.54 0.40
C LEU A 876 -17.40 -22.03 0.27
N SER A 877 -17.36 -21.53 -0.97
CA SER A 877 -17.14 -20.10 -1.24
C SER A 877 -18.25 -19.22 -0.70
N CYS A 878 -19.52 -19.64 -0.82
CA CYS A 878 -20.64 -18.93 -0.21
C CYS A 878 -20.49 -18.86 1.32
N ALA A 879 -20.07 -19.95 2.00
CA ALA A 879 -19.87 -19.93 3.44
C ALA A 879 -18.77 -18.93 3.85
N GLY A 880 -17.64 -18.94 3.15
CA GLY A 880 -16.54 -18.01 3.38
C GLY A 880 -16.94 -16.55 3.19
N TYR A 881 -17.57 -16.19 2.05
CA TYR A 881 -18.02 -14.81 1.80
C TYR A 881 -19.12 -14.37 2.77
N CYS A 882 -20.06 -15.24 3.14
CA CYS A 882 -21.09 -14.90 4.13
C CYS A 882 -20.48 -14.49 5.49
N VAL A 883 -19.47 -15.22 5.96
CA VAL A 883 -18.76 -14.90 7.21
C VAL A 883 -17.91 -13.65 7.05
N ALA A 884 -17.13 -13.54 5.96
CA ALA A 884 -16.24 -12.40 5.73
C ALA A 884 -17.01 -11.07 5.64
N THR A 885 -18.10 -11.01 4.85
CA THR A 885 -18.89 -9.78 4.74
C THR A 885 -19.61 -9.41 6.03
N TYR A 886 -20.01 -10.41 6.83
CA TYR A 886 -20.59 -10.18 8.15
C TYR A 886 -19.57 -9.58 9.13
N VAL A 887 -18.38 -10.19 9.24
CA VAL A 887 -17.33 -9.73 10.15
C VAL A 887 -16.88 -8.31 9.79
N LEU A 888 -16.62 -8.08 8.51
CA LEU A 888 -16.13 -6.79 7.99
C LEU A 888 -17.24 -5.73 7.83
N GLY A 889 -18.51 -6.11 7.96
CA GLY A 889 -19.64 -5.19 7.80
C GLY A 889 -19.74 -4.60 6.40
N ILE A 890 -19.47 -5.40 5.37
CA ILE A 890 -19.49 -4.98 3.97
C ILE A 890 -20.94 -4.90 3.49
N GLY A 891 -21.33 -3.72 3.00
CA GLY A 891 -22.69 -3.46 2.55
C GLY A 891 -22.91 -3.42 1.04
N ASP A 892 -24.11 -2.97 0.66
CA ASP A 892 -24.66 -2.79 -0.70
C ASP A 892 -24.57 -4.07 -1.56
N ARG A 893 -24.79 -5.27 -0.99
CA ARG A 893 -24.64 -6.53 -1.75
C ARG A 893 -25.89 -6.87 -2.55
N HIS A 894 -25.73 -6.95 -3.87
CA HIS A 894 -26.81 -7.18 -4.83
C HIS A 894 -26.35 -8.01 -6.04
N SER A 895 -27.29 -8.36 -6.91
CA SER A 895 -27.03 -9.25 -8.06
C SER A 895 -25.96 -8.75 -9.04
N ASP A 896 -25.73 -7.44 -9.16
CA ASP A 896 -24.68 -6.90 -10.03
C ASP A 896 -23.25 -6.98 -9.43
N ASN A 897 -23.09 -7.09 -8.11
CA ASN A 897 -21.77 -7.10 -7.48
C ASN A 897 -21.40 -8.46 -6.87
N ILE A 898 -22.26 -9.47 -7.00
CA ILE A 898 -21.93 -10.87 -6.71
C ILE A 898 -21.72 -11.60 -8.03
N MET A 899 -20.64 -12.36 -8.13
CA MET A 899 -20.24 -13.09 -9.33
C MET A 899 -20.08 -14.59 -9.04
N ILE A 900 -20.25 -15.41 -10.07
CA ILE A 900 -20.03 -16.85 -10.01
C ILE A 900 -19.11 -17.25 -11.17
N ARG A 901 -18.09 -18.06 -10.89
CA ARG A 901 -17.23 -18.70 -11.89
C ARG A 901 -17.90 -19.93 -12.48
N GLU A 902 -17.51 -20.31 -13.69
CA GLU A 902 -18.00 -21.54 -14.32
C GLU A 902 -17.75 -22.79 -13.47
N SER A 903 -16.71 -22.80 -12.63
CA SER A 903 -16.41 -23.87 -11.65
C SER A 903 -17.41 -23.98 -10.49
N GLY A 904 -18.31 -23.00 -10.32
CA GLY A 904 -19.25 -22.91 -9.20
C GLY A 904 -18.81 -21.95 -8.08
N GLN A 905 -17.56 -21.48 -8.08
CA GLN A 905 -17.06 -20.57 -7.05
C GLN A 905 -17.80 -19.23 -7.07
N LEU A 906 -18.37 -18.84 -5.94
CA LEU A 906 -19.01 -17.55 -5.73
C LEU A 906 -17.99 -16.55 -5.15
N PHE A 907 -18.02 -15.32 -5.63
CA PHE A 907 -17.21 -14.24 -5.07
C PHE A 907 -17.89 -12.88 -5.16
N HIS A 908 -17.45 -11.97 -4.31
CA HIS A 908 -17.97 -10.62 -4.19
C HIS A 908 -17.02 -9.62 -4.84
N ILE A 909 -17.55 -8.66 -5.60
CA ILE A 909 -16.80 -7.52 -6.15
C ILE A 909 -17.33 -6.18 -5.61
N ASP A 910 -16.59 -5.09 -5.79
CA ASP A 910 -16.97 -3.72 -5.41
C ASP A 910 -17.23 -3.58 -3.89
N PHE A 911 -16.16 -3.31 -3.14
CA PHE A 911 -16.13 -3.24 -1.67
C PHE A 911 -16.04 -1.80 -1.16
N GLY A 912 -16.68 -0.86 -1.86
CA GLY A 912 -16.58 0.57 -1.55
C GLY A 912 -17.19 1.02 -0.21
N HIS A 913 -17.69 0.10 0.63
CA HIS A 913 -18.22 0.39 1.96
C HIS A 913 -17.97 -0.78 2.94
N PHE A 914 -17.46 -0.49 4.15
CA PHE A 914 -17.20 -1.48 5.20
C PHE A 914 -17.44 -0.95 6.63
N LEU A 915 -17.27 -1.80 7.65
CA LEU A 915 -17.42 -1.49 9.08
C LEU A 915 -18.81 -0.94 9.45
N GLY A 916 -19.85 -1.35 8.71
CA GLY A 916 -21.23 -0.94 8.97
C GLY A 916 -21.58 0.47 8.47
N ASN A 917 -20.71 1.10 7.67
CA ASN A 917 -21.05 2.29 6.92
C ASN A 917 -21.91 1.88 5.71
N PHE A 918 -23.19 2.26 5.71
CA PHE A 918 -24.13 1.91 4.65
C PHE A 918 -24.69 3.15 3.96
N LYS A 919 -24.96 3.07 2.65
CA LYS A 919 -25.67 4.14 1.93
C LYS A 919 -27.05 4.38 2.56
N THR A 920 -27.32 5.63 2.94
CA THR A 920 -28.65 6.05 3.41
C THR A 920 -29.49 6.55 2.25
N LYS A 921 -30.79 6.21 2.22
CA LYS A 921 -31.76 6.81 1.30
C LYS A 921 -32.97 7.29 2.11
N PHE A 922 -33.31 8.58 2.00
CA PHE A 922 -34.37 9.22 2.79
C PHE A 922 -34.22 9.07 4.32
N GLY A 923 -32.98 9.06 4.83
CA GLY A 923 -32.70 8.93 6.27
C GLY A 923 -32.86 7.51 6.85
N ILE A 924 -33.08 6.51 6.01
CA ILE A 924 -33.13 5.09 6.41
C ILE A 924 -31.93 4.36 5.78
N ASN A 925 -31.23 3.55 6.58
CA ASN A 925 -30.15 2.68 6.10
C ASN A 925 -30.72 1.68 5.09
N ARG A 926 -30.09 1.55 3.91
CA ARG A 926 -30.54 0.63 2.85
C ARG A 926 -30.54 -0.83 3.28
N GLU A 927 -29.65 -1.22 4.20
CA GLU A 927 -29.49 -2.60 4.64
C GLU A 927 -29.88 -2.76 6.10
N ARG A 928 -30.77 -3.72 6.37
CA ARG A 928 -31.27 -4.07 7.71
C ARG A 928 -30.65 -5.35 8.27
N VAL A 929 -29.95 -6.14 7.45
CA VAL A 929 -29.46 -7.47 7.82
C VAL A 929 -27.96 -7.59 7.48
N PRO A 930 -27.08 -7.83 8.46
CA PRO A 930 -25.63 -7.88 8.25
C PRO A 930 -25.13 -9.20 7.64
N PHE A 931 -25.99 -10.21 7.53
CA PHE A 931 -25.68 -11.53 6.95
C PHE A 931 -26.58 -11.75 5.74
N ILE A 932 -25.99 -11.89 4.55
CA ILE A 932 -26.73 -11.94 3.28
C ILE A 932 -26.71 -13.36 2.75
N LEU A 933 -27.86 -14.04 2.89
CA LEU A 933 -28.10 -15.37 2.35
C LEU A 933 -29.42 -15.32 1.58
N THR A 934 -29.35 -15.28 0.25
CA THR A 934 -30.56 -15.22 -0.58
C THR A 934 -31.14 -16.61 -0.81
N TYR A 935 -32.44 -16.64 -1.08
CA TYR A 935 -33.15 -17.90 -1.32
C TYR A 935 -32.56 -18.66 -2.52
N ASP A 936 -32.06 -17.93 -3.52
CA ASP A 936 -31.46 -18.53 -4.72
C ASP A 936 -30.16 -19.29 -4.37
N PHE A 937 -29.38 -18.78 -3.40
CA PHE A 937 -28.17 -19.47 -2.93
C PHE A 937 -28.51 -20.71 -2.12
N VAL A 938 -29.51 -20.61 -1.24
CA VAL A 938 -30.02 -21.76 -0.47
C VAL A 938 -30.51 -22.87 -1.41
N HIS A 939 -31.22 -22.50 -2.47
CA HIS A 939 -31.70 -23.46 -3.47
C HIS A 939 -30.56 -24.21 -4.18
N VAL A 940 -29.46 -23.52 -4.52
CA VAL A 940 -28.26 -24.15 -5.10
C VAL A 940 -27.59 -25.10 -4.11
N ILE A 941 -27.38 -24.66 -2.86
CA ILE A 941 -26.78 -25.46 -1.78
C ILE A 941 -27.60 -26.73 -1.51
N GLN A 942 -28.93 -26.62 -1.57
CA GLN A 942 -29.85 -27.76 -1.39
C GLN A 942 -30.02 -28.63 -2.64
N GLN A 943 -29.25 -28.37 -3.71
CA GLN A 943 -29.31 -29.10 -4.99
C GLN A 943 -30.70 -29.03 -5.66
N GLY A 944 -31.38 -27.89 -5.51
CA GLY A 944 -32.71 -27.64 -6.06
C GLY A 944 -33.86 -28.29 -5.30
N LYS A 945 -33.60 -28.88 -4.13
CA LYS A 945 -34.61 -29.53 -3.28
C LYS A 945 -35.16 -28.55 -2.25
N THR A 946 -36.46 -28.59 -1.99
CA THR A 946 -37.14 -27.70 -1.03
C THR A 946 -36.64 -27.85 0.42
N ASN A 947 -36.17 -29.03 0.81
CA ASN A 947 -35.68 -29.27 2.18
C ASN A 947 -34.60 -30.36 2.21
N ASN A 948 -33.39 -30.05 1.76
CA ASN A 948 -32.22 -30.91 1.92
C ASN A 948 -31.45 -30.48 3.19
N SER A 949 -31.82 -31.06 4.34
CA SER A 949 -31.23 -30.67 5.63
C SER A 949 -29.74 -30.99 5.69
N GLU A 950 -29.29 -32.17 5.25
CA GLU A 950 -27.88 -32.58 5.32
C GLU A 950 -26.94 -31.55 4.68
N LYS A 951 -27.22 -31.12 3.44
CA LYS A 951 -26.38 -30.14 2.73
C LYS A 951 -26.41 -28.77 3.41
N PHE A 952 -27.57 -28.34 3.88
CA PHE A 952 -27.72 -27.05 4.55
C PHE A 952 -27.06 -27.04 5.94
N GLU A 953 -27.11 -28.16 6.67
CA GLU A 953 -26.41 -28.36 7.94
C GLU A 953 -24.89 -28.31 7.77
N ARG A 954 -24.36 -28.94 6.71
CA ARG A 954 -22.93 -28.84 6.36
C ARG A 954 -22.52 -27.39 6.07
N PHE A 955 -23.31 -26.67 5.27
CA PHE A 955 -23.10 -25.24 5.00
C PHE A 955 -23.06 -24.42 6.29
N ARG A 956 -24.02 -24.63 7.19
CA ARG A 956 -24.04 -23.97 8.51
C ARG A 956 -22.79 -24.32 9.33
N GLY A 957 -22.38 -25.59 9.34
CA GLY A 957 -21.15 -26.05 10.00
C GLY A 957 -19.89 -25.35 9.47
N TYR A 958 -19.79 -25.14 8.16
CA TYR A 958 -18.69 -24.36 7.57
C TYR A 958 -18.69 -22.91 8.06
N CYS A 959 -19.85 -22.22 8.04
CA CYS A 959 -19.98 -20.86 8.55
C CYS A 959 -19.59 -20.72 10.03
N GLU A 960 -20.08 -21.65 10.87
CA GLU A 960 -19.77 -21.67 12.32
C GLU A 960 -18.28 -21.87 12.60
N ARG A 961 -17.65 -22.83 11.90
CA ARG A 961 -16.22 -23.09 12.04
C ARG A 961 -15.38 -21.91 11.54
N ALA A 962 -15.73 -21.35 10.39
CA ALA A 962 -15.06 -20.19 9.80
C ALA A 962 -15.10 -18.97 10.74
N TYR A 963 -16.27 -18.64 11.28
CA TYR A 963 -16.44 -17.55 12.25
C TYR A 963 -15.59 -17.77 13.51
N THR A 964 -15.56 -18.99 14.04
CA THR A 964 -14.79 -19.32 15.25
C THR A 964 -13.29 -19.15 15.03
N ILE A 965 -12.76 -19.57 13.87
CA ILE A 965 -11.34 -19.37 13.51
C ILE A 965 -10.96 -17.89 13.47
N LEU A 966 -11.80 -17.05 12.84
CA LEU A 966 -11.54 -15.61 12.78
C LEU A 966 -11.58 -14.95 14.16
N ARG A 967 -12.51 -15.37 15.03
CA ARG A 967 -12.57 -14.86 16.41
C ARG A 967 -11.30 -15.11 17.21
N ARG A 968 -10.68 -16.29 17.06
CA ARG A 968 -9.42 -16.62 17.75
C ARG A 968 -8.28 -15.71 17.32
N HIS A 969 -8.33 -15.21 16.09
CA HIS A 969 -7.39 -14.23 15.53
C HIS A 969 -7.93 -12.80 15.56
N GLY A 970 -8.96 -12.51 16.38
CA GLY A 970 -9.63 -11.21 16.38
C GLY A 970 -8.70 -10.04 16.67
N LEU A 971 -7.72 -10.22 17.56
CA LEU A 971 -6.70 -9.20 17.87
C LEU A 971 -5.87 -8.79 16.64
N LEU A 972 -5.54 -9.73 15.75
CA LEU A 972 -4.80 -9.43 14.53
C LEU A 972 -5.57 -8.47 13.63
N PHE A 973 -6.86 -8.75 13.40
CA PHE A 973 -7.72 -7.86 12.62
C PHE A 973 -7.83 -6.47 13.29
N LEU A 974 -7.98 -6.41 14.61
CA LEU A 974 -8.04 -5.12 15.31
C LEU A 974 -6.76 -4.30 15.13
N HIS A 975 -5.59 -4.92 15.30
CA HIS A 975 -4.31 -4.21 15.12
C HIS A 975 -4.12 -3.78 13.67
N LEU A 976 -4.38 -4.63 12.68
CA LEU A 976 -4.24 -4.25 11.27
C LEU A 976 -5.16 -3.07 10.89
N PHE A 977 -6.40 -3.04 11.39
CA PHE A 977 -7.29 -1.90 11.19
C PHE A 977 -6.88 -0.66 11.98
N ALA A 978 -6.29 -0.82 13.18
CA ALA A 978 -5.72 0.30 13.94
C ALA A 978 -4.61 1.00 13.15
N LEU A 979 -3.65 0.23 12.61
CA LEU A 979 -2.55 0.76 11.81
C LEU A 979 -3.06 1.44 10.51
N MET A 980 -4.16 0.95 9.93
CA MET A 980 -4.76 1.56 8.73
C MET A 980 -5.45 2.91 8.96
N ARG A 981 -5.65 3.35 10.20
CA ARG A 981 -6.14 4.72 10.48
C ARG A 981 -5.22 5.79 9.91
N ALA A 982 -3.92 5.49 9.76
CA ALA A 982 -2.94 6.36 9.12
C ALA A 982 -3.25 6.62 7.63
N ALA A 983 -4.03 5.76 6.97
CA ALA A 983 -4.35 5.91 5.56
C ALA A 983 -5.31 7.07 5.26
N GLY A 984 -6.05 7.55 6.27
CA GLY A 984 -7.06 8.58 6.09
C GLY A 984 -8.22 8.12 5.22
N LEU A 985 -8.62 6.84 5.33
CA LEU A 985 -9.82 6.32 4.70
C LEU A 985 -11.05 6.91 5.42
N PRO A 986 -12.05 7.47 4.70
CA PRO A 986 -13.20 8.11 5.33
C PRO A 986 -13.97 7.20 6.30
N GLU A 987 -14.01 5.90 6.00
CA GLU A 987 -14.73 4.89 6.78
C GLU A 987 -13.88 4.19 7.85
N LEU A 988 -12.63 4.64 8.04
CA LEU A 988 -11.72 4.16 9.08
C LEU A 988 -10.91 5.34 9.65
N SER A 989 -11.60 6.17 10.41
CA SER A 989 -11.05 7.39 11.00
C SER A 989 -10.85 7.26 12.50
N CYS A 990 -11.69 6.46 13.18
CA CYS A 990 -11.78 6.49 14.63
C CYS A 990 -11.89 5.11 15.29
N SER A 991 -11.76 5.11 16.63
CA SER A 991 -11.89 3.92 17.46
C SER A 991 -13.27 3.26 17.38
N LYS A 992 -14.33 4.02 17.05
CA LYS A 992 -15.68 3.50 16.85
C LYS A 992 -15.78 2.61 15.61
N ASP A 993 -15.03 2.93 14.55
CA ASP A 993 -14.98 2.12 13.33
C ASP A 993 -14.39 0.73 13.63
N ILE A 994 -13.32 0.70 14.44
CA ILE A 994 -12.68 -0.54 14.90
C ILE A 994 -13.55 -1.29 15.91
N GLN A 995 -14.37 -0.59 16.70
CA GLN A 995 -15.31 -1.20 17.64
C GLN A 995 -16.30 -2.12 16.92
N TYR A 996 -16.67 -1.82 15.66
CA TYR A 996 -17.51 -2.70 14.85
C TYR A 996 -16.96 -4.12 14.76
N LEU A 997 -15.64 -4.28 14.53
CA LEU A 997 -15.00 -5.60 14.45
C LEU A 997 -15.03 -6.33 15.80
N LYS A 998 -14.87 -5.60 16.92
CA LYS A 998 -14.96 -6.18 18.26
C LYS A 998 -16.36 -6.72 18.53
N ASP A 999 -17.38 -5.99 18.07
CA ASP A 999 -18.78 -6.33 18.25
C ASP A 999 -19.20 -7.48 17.32
N SER A 1000 -18.79 -7.45 16.04
CA SER A 1000 -19.11 -8.50 15.05
C SER A 1000 -18.45 -9.84 15.41
N LEU A 1001 -17.20 -9.81 15.90
CA LEU A 1001 -16.51 -10.97 16.44
C LEU A 1001 -16.88 -11.25 17.91
N ALA A 1002 -17.72 -10.44 18.56
CA ALA A 1002 -18.13 -10.62 19.95
C ALA A 1002 -16.94 -10.93 20.90
N LEU A 1003 -15.87 -10.15 20.82
CA LEU A 1003 -14.61 -10.44 21.54
C LEU A 1003 -14.73 -10.26 23.06
N GLY A 1004 -15.71 -9.48 23.53
CA GLY A 1004 -16.05 -9.35 24.95
C GLY A 1004 -16.91 -10.50 25.51
N LYS A 1005 -17.20 -11.53 24.71
CA LYS A 1005 -17.98 -12.71 25.11
C LYS A 1005 -17.13 -13.99 25.03
N THR A 1006 -17.55 -15.03 25.75
CA THR A 1006 -16.95 -16.36 25.61
C THR A 1006 -17.17 -16.93 24.20
N GLU A 1007 -16.36 -17.92 23.78
CA GLU A 1007 -16.50 -18.55 22.47
C GLU A 1007 -17.89 -19.18 22.27
N GLU A 1008 -18.44 -19.81 23.30
CA GLU A 1008 -19.79 -20.40 23.26
C GLU A 1008 -20.90 -19.35 23.09
N GLU A 1009 -20.82 -18.25 23.84
CA GLU A 1009 -21.81 -17.17 23.74
C GLU A 1009 -21.74 -16.46 22.39
N ALA A 1010 -20.53 -16.24 21.86
CA ALA A 1010 -20.35 -15.67 20.54
C ALA A 1010 -20.91 -16.58 19.45
N LEU A 1011 -20.69 -17.89 19.54
CA LEU A 1011 -21.24 -18.85 18.58
C LEU A 1011 -22.77 -18.92 18.67
N LYS A 1012 -23.35 -18.88 19.88
CA LYS A 1012 -24.80 -18.77 20.07
C LYS A 1012 -25.35 -17.47 19.44
N HIS A 1013 -24.67 -16.35 19.62
CA HIS A 1013 -25.06 -15.08 19.01
C HIS A 1013 -25.00 -15.13 17.47
N PHE A 1014 -23.92 -15.70 16.91
CA PHE A 1014 -23.78 -15.90 15.48
C PHE A 1014 -24.88 -16.80 14.90
N ARG A 1015 -25.25 -17.89 15.59
CA ARG A 1015 -26.38 -18.76 15.20
C ARG A 1015 -27.71 -18.01 15.14
N VAL A 1016 -27.97 -17.11 16.10
CA VAL A 1016 -29.17 -16.26 16.07
C VAL A 1016 -29.16 -15.36 14.83
N LYS A 1017 -28.04 -14.70 14.54
CA LYS A 1017 -27.89 -13.85 13.35
C LYS A 1017 -28.04 -14.63 12.04
N PHE A 1018 -27.48 -15.83 11.96
CA PHE A 1018 -27.64 -16.73 10.82
C PHE A 1018 -29.13 -17.10 10.60
N ASN A 1019 -29.83 -17.46 11.67
CA ASN A 1019 -31.25 -17.84 11.60
C ASN A 1019 -32.15 -16.64 11.25
N GLU A 1020 -31.86 -15.44 11.76
CA GLU A 1020 -32.53 -14.20 11.37
C GLU A 1020 -32.37 -13.94 9.86
N ALA A 1021 -31.16 -14.07 9.34
CA ALA A 1021 -30.90 -13.87 7.92
C ALA A 1021 -31.60 -14.91 7.02
N LEU A 1022 -31.67 -16.18 7.46
CA LEU A 1022 -32.43 -17.21 6.75
C LEU A 1022 -33.93 -16.89 6.70
N ARG A 1023 -34.51 -16.39 7.79
CA ARG A 1023 -35.92 -15.95 7.84
C ARG A 1023 -36.17 -14.73 6.95
N GLU A 1024 -35.23 -13.80 6.90
CA GLU A 1024 -35.31 -12.56 6.12
C GLU A 1024 -34.90 -12.73 4.64
N SER A 1025 -34.41 -13.93 4.25
CA SER A 1025 -33.89 -14.25 2.91
C SER A 1025 -34.85 -13.88 1.76
N TRP A 1026 -36.17 -14.00 1.98
CA TRP A 1026 -37.18 -13.61 1.00
C TRP A 1026 -37.28 -12.09 0.83
N LYS A 1027 -37.11 -11.29 1.89
CA LYS A 1027 -37.14 -9.82 1.81
C LYS A 1027 -35.92 -9.28 1.06
N THR A 1028 -34.75 -9.91 1.22
CA THR A 1028 -33.55 -9.57 0.46
C THR A 1028 -33.75 -9.72 -1.05
N LYS A 1029 -34.48 -10.75 -1.48
CA LYS A 1029 -34.82 -10.98 -2.90
C LYS A 1029 -35.72 -9.87 -3.47
N VAL A 1030 -36.66 -9.34 -2.68
CA VAL A 1030 -37.50 -8.19 -3.07
C VAL A 1030 -36.66 -6.91 -3.21
N ASN A 1031 -35.66 -6.70 -2.34
CA ASN A 1031 -34.75 -5.55 -2.46
C ASN A 1031 -33.90 -5.60 -3.74
N TRP A 1032 -33.42 -6.78 -4.14
CA TRP A 1032 -32.65 -6.95 -5.39
C TRP A 1032 -33.50 -6.62 -6.63
N LEU A 1033 -34.78 -6.99 -6.63
CA LEU A 1033 -35.72 -6.61 -7.70
C LEU A 1033 -35.85 -5.08 -7.82
N ALA A 1034 -36.06 -4.38 -6.69
CA ALA A 1034 -36.17 -2.93 -6.68
C ALA A 1034 -34.89 -2.26 -7.20
N HIS A 1035 -33.72 -2.86 -6.94
CA HIS A 1035 -32.45 -2.41 -7.49
C HIS A 1035 -32.41 -2.53 -9.03
N ASN A 1036 -32.74 -3.71 -9.56
CA ASN A 1036 -32.74 -3.99 -11.00
C ASN A 1036 -33.75 -3.10 -11.76
N VAL A 1037 -34.97 -2.92 -11.23
CA VAL A 1037 -35.99 -2.03 -11.83
C VAL A 1037 -35.55 -0.56 -11.85
N SER A 1038 -34.81 -0.12 -10.82
CA SER A 1038 -34.29 1.26 -10.79
C SER A 1038 -33.20 1.54 -11.82
N LYS A 1039 -32.52 0.48 -12.32
CA LYS A 1039 -31.50 0.53 -13.37
C LYS A 1039 -32.14 0.58 -14.75
N ASP A 1040 -33.18 -0.22 -15.00
CA ASP A 1040 -33.90 -0.23 -16.28
C ASP A 1040 -34.63 1.10 -16.56
N ASN A 1041 -35.13 1.78 -15.52
CA ASN A 1041 -35.78 3.10 -15.66
C ASN A 1041 -34.80 4.28 -15.91
N ARG A 1042 -33.49 4.03 -16.01
CA ARG A 1042 -32.46 5.04 -16.30
C ARG A 1042 -31.78 4.87 -17.66
N GLN A 1043 -32.23 3.91 -18.49
CA GLN A 1043 -31.79 3.75 -19.87
C GLN A 1043 -32.46 4.76 -20.81
#